data_AF-A0A964EZF6-F1
#
_entry.id   AF-A0A964EZF6-F1
#
_cell.length_a   1.000
_cell.length_b   1.000
_cell.length_c   1.000
_cell.angle_alpha   90.00
_cell.angle_beta   90.00
_cell.angle_gamma   90.00
#
_symmetry.space_group_name_H-M   'P 1'
#
loop_
_entity.id
_entity.type
_entity.pdbx_description
1 polymer ?
#
loop_
_entity_poly.entity_id
_entity_poly.type
_entity_poly.pdbx_seq_one_letter_code
_entity_poly.pdbx_strand_id
1 'polypeptide(L)'
;MTPLLLLLSAPPALAWPAASEWVPLTRNGAPIEDSPGDVQTSFAADYLDLVGSAVSPVGFWYADADTLYLRLRISESPWAAQAGNILLPGSWTFAFDTDGDLDTIDLAVSFSGSALGDNTVLFYRNNNGNSGAGADLSQVYVYSSDPLSDGAARTAEANTTFDGEVDWTIDLAIDRADLEFELELGELTAFRLAPMTADSRQSIVHDADLVAGLDMSDLPGAWSDVLVLDADGDGLTEAQEALLGTDPDDADTDDDGLDDGREDLISTDPLACDSDGDWLPDGLERGVDEPGVDTDLDAGCFLPDLDPSTKTNANVADTDGGGIDDGDEDWSSDGQVDYWEIDPEVGEDDVDTDLDTIPDAIEEKCDRDGNVADDGSGGGDSDRDTLPDAFEWSIPGLRDADGDGEPNFCDRDSDGDGIYDSEEGAEDHDGDGIPDAIDTDSDDNGISDREEGPDADNDSDGIPDYQDTDDEDGPTGDADGDGLTNAEEDACGSDPLDPDTDGDGVGDMEEGPCNEDDDCDGVPNVFDAVDDDLCDRPEQQDDDPPLQGDTFTGGNFTGGACNVNPAAPALWPALLSLIALARRRKGLLALLAAGVSAPAQAQDAGQAINAQRFRPVTDGQRFFTLDDTTVGPAFTAGGSLMMNYAHDPFIYRYTDGREDFPILSNVATADLVGWVNLPRVRVGVDLPLHLASTGYAVDGFRLVGDARVMGVGEIIERQGEGLGVAARAFWDVPTGNEAAWLGEAHTVVGAGAVGSYQWRGLLAVADLGLRSGTGQVFPDELTLGPRLDWGMGANYAITDAIDASLELDGELILGGGTIGSRPAEALAGVRLRPYQDLIVHAGVGGGISRGVGAPDVRAVLGVSWNPREDGGSALYTAAPVSTAPDRDGDGVSDENDLCPDQPEDLNGVDDQDGCPEGNLTPTRVLVLDAAGDQISPSRLEFVSGPDTGSYTLGDGELVRSLEPGAYKVSVSADGYTGETFQLEVPQARIHEHSVRLDKLVAPGSLRVMVRDTDGRPLTATLRLLGEDGQRIPGSDDGLTELSLPPGAYSILISAPDHRSLEKAVELEEGGSASVDVVLEGARVKIEGDRVVILDKVFFELDSDVIKKESFSLLDEVVETLMNHPELVLVEVQGHTDDQGRDAYNDGLSQRRAEAVRRYLVQSGIDPARLQAKGYGERAPLMPGTSEDARAANRRVEFHILSRENER
;
A
#
# COMPACT_ATOMS: atom_id res chain seq x y z
N MET A 1 -0.47 -50.68 -5.68
CA MET A 1 -1.89 -50.71 -6.06
C MET A 1 -2.27 -49.26 -6.35
N THR A 2 -3.01 -49.07 -7.43
CA THR A 2 -3.01 -47.96 -8.39
C THR A 2 -3.28 -46.55 -7.82
N PRO A 3 -2.61 -45.50 -8.35
CA PRO A 3 -2.75 -44.10 -7.95
C PRO A 3 -3.92 -43.40 -8.64
N LEU A 4 -4.40 -42.33 -8.02
CA LEU A 4 -5.40 -41.40 -8.50
C LEU A 4 -4.66 -40.25 -9.21
N LEU A 5 -4.98 -40.00 -10.48
CA LEU A 5 -4.41 -38.90 -11.28
C LEU A 5 -4.99 -37.56 -10.79
N LEU A 6 -4.11 -36.63 -10.40
CA LEU A 6 -4.35 -35.19 -10.50
C LEU A 6 -4.32 -34.79 -11.99
N LEU A 7 -5.20 -33.87 -12.39
CA LEU A 7 -5.09 -33.14 -13.65
C LEU A 7 -4.64 -31.73 -13.26
N LEU A 8 -3.39 -31.40 -13.63
CA LEU A 8 -2.75 -30.12 -13.41
C LEU A 8 -3.43 -29.01 -14.23
N SER A 9 -3.71 -27.89 -13.59
CA SER A 9 -3.59 -26.56 -14.19
C SER A 9 -2.09 -26.25 -14.32
N ALA A 10 -1.63 -25.79 -15.49
CA ALA A 10 -0.29 -25.23 -15.60
C ALA A 10 -0.25 -23.89 -14.85
N PRO A 11 0.79 -23.60 -14.06
CA PRO A 11 0.96 -22.31 -13.41
C PRO A 11 1.14 -21.18 -14.45
N PRO A 12 0.87 -19.91 -14.11
CA PRO A 12 1.26 -18.78 -14.95
C PRO A 12 2.77 -18.82 -15.24
N ALA A 13 3.19 -18.28 -16.38
CA ALA A 13 4.61 -18.23 -16.72
C ALA A 13 5.34 -17.34 -15.71
N LEU A 14 6.22 -17.94 -14.91
CA LEU A 14 7.01 -17.27 -13.89
C LEU A 14 7.80 -16.09 -14.51
N ALA A 15 7.70 -14.90 -13.91
CA ALA A 15 8.60 -13.79 -14.20
C ALA A 15 9.98 -14.13 -13.63
N TRP A 16 11.04 -13.91 -14.41
CA TRP A 16 12.41 -14.23 -14.01
C TRP A 16 13.18 -12.96 -13.69
N PRO A 17 14.11 -12.98 -12.71
CA PRO A 17 14.88 -11.81 -12.32
C PRO A 17 15.64 -11.20 -13.50
N ALA A 18 15.68 -9.86 -13.53
CA ALA A 18 16.47 -9.06 -14.45
C ALA A 18 17.95 -9.39 -14.29
N ALA A 19 18.75 -9.14 -15.34
CA ALA A 19 20.16 -9.53 -15.34
C ALA A 19 21.00 -8.85 -14.23
N SER A 20 20.56 -7.69 -13.72
CA SER A 20 21.19 -6.93 -12.64
C SER A 20 20.93 -7.48 -11.24
N GLU A 21 19.82 -8.19 -11.05
CA GLU A 21 19.36 -8.70 -9.74
C GLU A 21 20.07 -10.00 -9.34
N TRP A 22 20.64 -10.74 -10.32
CA TRP A 22 21.35 -11.97 -10.04
C TRP A 22 22.61 -11.73 -9.21
N VAL A 23 22.59 -12.19 -7.95
CA VAL A 23 23.73 -12.10 -7.04
C VAL A 23 24.70 -13.25 -7.33
N PRO A 24 25.99 -12.98 -7.59
CA PRO A 24 26.96 -14.03 -7.84
C PRO A 24 27.24 -14.83 -6.57
N LEU A 25 27.35 -16.16 -6.67
CA LEU A 25 27.82 -16.96 -5.55
C LEU A 25 29.29 -16.64 -5.27
N THR A 26 29.57 -16.24 -4.04
CA THR A 26 30.91 -15.84 -3.58
C THR A 26 31.45 -16.80 -2.53
N ARG A 27 32.77 -16.78 -2.36
CA ARG A 27 33.50 -17.46 -1.30
C ARG A 27 34.60 -16.55 -0.77
N ASN A 28 34.55 -16.25 0.52
CA ASN A 28 35.35 -15.21 1.16
C ASN A 28 35.26 -13.87 0.38
N GLY A 29 34.07 -13.52 -0.10
CA GLY A 29 33.79 -12.30 -0.87
C GLY A 29 34.32 -12.29 -2.31
N ALA A 30 34.86 -13.39 -2.81
CA ALA A 30 35.30 -13.52 -4.20
C ALA A 30 34.36 -14.46 -4.98
N PRO A 31 33.97 -14.15 -6.23
CA PRO A 31 33.07 -15.02 -6.99
C PRO A 31 33.64 -16.43 -7.21
N ILE A 32 32.77 -17.43 -7.18
CA ILE A 32 33.16 -18.82 -7.42
C ILE A 32 33.47 -19.01 -8.91
N GLU A 33 34.73 -19.32 -9.21
CA GLU A 33 35.24 -19.66 -10.54
C GLU A 33 35.15 -21.18 -10.78
N ASP A 34 35.42 -21.59 -12.03
CA ASP A 34 35.63 -22.99 -12.40
C ASP A 34 36.96 -23.53 -11.80
N SER A 35 36.90 -24.34 -10.73
CA SER A 35 38.03 -25.11 -10.15
C SER A 35 37.66 -25.81 -8.82
N PRO A 36 38.36 -26.89 -8.36
CA PRO A 36 39.01 -28.01 -9.04
C PRO A 36 38.43 -29.37 -8.57
N GLY A 37 37.90 -30.20 -9.49
CA GLY A 37 37.33 -31.53 -9.15
C GLY A 37 36.56 -32.22 -10.28
N ASP A 38 36.17 -31.48 -11.31
CA ASP A 38 35.62 -31.92 -12.60
C ASP A 38 36.60 -32.74 -13.46
N VAL A 39 36.85 -33.99 -13.09
CA VAL A 39 37.31 -35.05 -14.03
C VAL A 39 38.54 -34.68 -14.89
N GLN A 40 39.66 -34.28 -14.28
CA GLN A 40 40.97 -34.44 -14.95
C GLN A 40 41.43 -35.90 -14.95
N THR A 41 40.76 -36.78 -15.72
CA THR A 41 41.38 -38.05 -16.13
C THR A 41 41.53 -38.13 -17.63
N SER A 42 42.80 -38.04 -18.05
CA SER A 42 43.40 -38.14 -19.39
C SER A 42 42.99 -39.33 -20.30
N PHE A 43 41.84 -39.99 -20.09
CA PHE A 43 41.37 -41.13 -20.87
C PHE A 43 39.83 -41.21 -21.01
N ALA A 44 39.14 -40.11 -21.31
CA ALA A 44 37.86 -40.10 -22.06
C ALA A 44 37.61 -38.67 -22.53
N ALA A 45 37.15 -38.51 -23.77
CA ALA A 45 36.89 -37.23 -24.41
C ALA A 45 35.37 -37.08 -24.57
N ASP A 46 34.65 -36.92 -23.45
CA ASP A 46 33.18 -36.86 -23.44
C ASP A 46 32.67 -35.69 -22.54
N TYR A 47 32.88 -34.47 -23.04
CA TYR A 47 31.99 -33.29 -23.21
C TYR A 47 31.12 -32.59 -22.10
N LEU A 48 30.94 -33.05 -20.85
CA LEU A 48 30.09 -32.31 -19.87
C LEU A 48 30.91 -31.56 -18.79
N ASP A 49 30.86 -30.21 -18.76
CA ASP A 49 31.63 -29.39 -17.79
C ASP A 49 30.89 -28.13 -17.29
N LEU A 50 31.26 -27.64 -16.08
CA LEU A 50 30.85 -26.31 -15.57
C LEU A 50 31.82 -25.26 -16.09
N VAL A 51 31.36 -24.03 -16.30
CA VAL A 51 32.22 -22.94 -16.79
C VAL A 51 32.02 -21.66 -15.99
N GLY A 52 33.11 -21.00 -15.62
CA GLY A 52 33.06 -19.78 -14.82
C GLY A 52 34.44 -19.13 -14.61
N SER A 53 34.46 -17.82 -14.39
CA SER A 53 35.65 -17.01 -14.14
C SER A 53 35.33 -15.89 -13.14
N ALA A 54 36.35 -15.17 -12.67
CA ALA A 54 36.17 -14.01 -11.78
C ALA A 54 35.19 -12.94 -12.31
N VAL A 55 35.06 -12.82 -13.64
CA VAL A 55 34.22 -11.82 -14.31
C VAL A 55 32.84 -12.40 -14.66
N SER A 56 32.70 -13.71 -14.60
CA SER A 56 31.52 -14.45 -15.04
C SER A 56 31.40 -15.72 -14.21
N PRO A 57 30.85 -15.62 -12.99
CA PRO A 57 30.88 -16.71 -12.01
C PRO A 57 30.12 -17.95 -12.47
N VAL A 58 30.49 -19.10 -11.90
CA VAL A 58 29.87 -20.38 -12.27
C VAL A 58 28.40 -20.49 -11.86
N GLY A 59 28.00 -19.78 -10.80
CA GLY A 59 26.63 -19.81 -10.28
C GLY A 59 26.17 -18.49 -9.66
N PHE A 60 24.86 -18.28 -9.69
CA PHE A 60 24.16 -17.10 -9.16
C PHE A 60 22.91 -17.54 -8.41
N TRP A 61 22.43 -16.66 -7.55
CA TRP A 61 21.17 -16.81 -6.83
C TRP A 61 20.45 -15.46 -6.74
N TYR A 62 19.15 -15.52 -6.49
CA TYR A 62 18.28 -14.39 -6.16
C TYR A 62 17.09 -14.97 -5.39
N ALA A 63 16.49 -14.19 -4.51
CA ALA A 63 15.25 -14.56 -3.83
C ALA A 63 14.33 -13.35 -3.78
N ASP A 64 13.03 -13.62 -3.86
CA ASP A 64 11.96 -12.70 -3.49
C ASP A 64 11.11 -13.37 -2.39
N ALA A 65 10.02 -12.71 -1.98
CA ALA A 65 9.12 -13.19 -0.94
C ALA A 65 8.60 -14.63 -1.16
N ASP A 66 8.50 -15.09 -2.42
CA ASP A 66 7.82 -16.33 -2.80
C ASP A 66 8.72 -17.39 -3.46
N THR A 67 9.89 -17.03 -4.00
CA THR A 67 10.65 -17.90 -4.89
C THR A 67 12.17 -17.77 -4.72
N LEU A 68 12.86 -18.92 -4.59
CA LEU A 68 14.32 -18.99 -4.71
C LEU A 68 14.72 -19.28 -6.17
N TYR A 69 15.49 -18.37 -6.76
CA TYR A 69 16.03 -18.49 -8.10
C TYR A 69 17.50 -18.92 -8.07
N LEU A 70 17.84 -19.94 -8.85
CA LEU A 70 19.21 -20.46 -8.99
C LEU A 70 19.62 -20.49 -10.46
N ARG A 71 20.84 -20.02 -10.75
CA ARG A 71 21.40 -20.05 -12.11
C ARG A 71 22.77 -20.69 -12.13
N LEU A 72 22.96 -21.63 -13.05
CA LEU A 72 24.22 -22.36 -13.25
C LEU A 72 24.74 -22.18 -14.68
N ARG A 73 26.05 -22.02 -14.84
CA ARG A 73 26.72 -21.92 -16.15
C ARG A 73 27.40 -23.22 -16.57
N ILE A 74 27.21 -23.62 -17.83
CA ILE A 74 27.68 -24.89 -18.39
C ILE A 74 28.34 -24.72 -19.77
N SER A 75 29.24 -25.64 -20.13
CA SER A 75 30.07 -25.56 -21.35
C SER A 75 29.37 -25.93 -22.66
N GLU A 76 28.20 -26.58 -22.62
CA GLU A 76 27.52 -27.08 -23.81
C GLU A 76 26.00 -27.02 -23.71
N SER A 77 25.32 -27.08 -24.86
CA SER A 77 23.87 -27.12 -24.91
C SER A 77 23.35 -28.40 -24.25
N PRO A 78 22.39 -28.32 -23.31
CA PRO A 78 21.75 -29.50 -22.73
C PRO A 78 21.02 -30.37 -23.77
N TRP A 79 20.89 -29.87 -25.01
CA TRP A 79 20.10 -30.45 -26.10
C TRP A 79 20.95 -31.12 -27.20
N ALA A 80 22.28 -31.15 -27.07
CA ALA A 80 23.18 -31.56 -28.16
C ALA A 80 23.23 -33.08 -28.40
N ALA A 81 22.52 -33.57 -29.43
CA ALA A 81 22.69 -34.93 -29.93
C ALA A 81 23.90 -35.05 -30.89
N GLN A 82 24.98 -35.69 -30.44
CA GLN A 82 26.10 -36.00 -31.34
C GLN A 82 25.70 -37.01 -32.43
N ALA A 83 26.08 -36.72 -33.67
CA ALA A 83 25.78 -37.50 -34.86
C ALA A 83 26.32 -38.96 -34.78
N GLY A 84 25.52 -39.84 -34.18
CA GLY A 84 25.73 -41.30 -34.18
C GLY A 84 26.00 -41.96 -32.82
N ASN A 85 25.95 -41.24 -31.70
CA ASN A 85 26.13 -41.80 -30.35
C ASN A 85 24.84 -41.72 -29.52
N ILE A 86 24.75 -42.60 -28.52
CA ILE A 86 23.72 -42.56 -27.47
C ILE A 86 23.88 -41.22 -26.74
N LEU A 87 22.80 -40.44 -26.65
CA LEU A 87 22.72 -39.26 -25.79
C LEU A 87 22.95 -39.73 -24.34
N LEU A 88 24.06 -39.31 -23.74
CA LEU A 88 24.31 -39.51 -22.31
C LEU A 88 23.43 -38.50 -21.57
N PRO A 89 22.60 -38.90 -20.58
CA PRO A 89 21.94 -37.93 -19.72
C PRO A 89 23.00 -37.15 -18.94
N GLY A 90 22.99 -35.83 -19.06
CA GLY A 90 23.82 -34.92 -18.26
C GLY A 90 23.06 -34.54 -16.99
N SER A 91 23.72 -34.62 -15.83
CA SER A 91 23.16 -34.19 -14.54
C SER A 91 24.04 -33.11 -13.92
N TRP A 92 23.47 -31.91 -13.79
CA TRP A 92 24.06 -30.76 -13.09
C TRP A 92 23.32 -30.55 -11.76
N THR A 93 24.01 -30.05 -10.73
CA THR A 93 23.46 -30.07 -9.37
C THR A 93 23.88 -28.84 -8.55
N PHE A 94 22.94 -28.30 -7.78
CA PHE A 94 23.21 -27.44 -6.63
C PHE A 94 23.09 -28.26 -5.35
N ALA A 95 24.15 -28.28 -4.55
CA ALA A 95 24.13 -28.84 -3.20
C ALA A 95 23.95 -27.74 -2.16
N PHE A 96 23.27 -28.08 -1.09
CA PHE A 96 22.95 -27.21 0.04
C PHE A 96 23.57 -27.82 1.31
N ASP A 97 24.13 -26.93 2.12
CA ASP A 97 24.56 -27.16 3.50
C ASP A 97 23.71 -26.23 4.38
N THR A 98 22.86 -26.81 5.22
CA THR A 98 21.88 -26.10 6.06
C THR A 98 22.21 -26.21 7.54
N ASP A 99 23.05 -27.16 7.95
CA ASP A 99 23.51 -27.29 9.33
C ASP A 99 24.90 -26.70 9.58
N GLY A 100 25.57 -26.24 8.52
CA GLY A 100 26.87 -25.60 8.56
C GLY A 100 28.03 -26.58 8.67
N ASP A 101 27.76 -27.89 8.69
CA ASP A 101 28.75 -28.94 8.61
C ASP A 101 29.16 -29.15 7.13
N LEU A 102 30.20 -28.43 6.73
CA LEU A 102 30.78 -28.51 5.38
C LEU A 102 31.27 -29.92 4.95
N ASP A 103 31.06 -30.92 5.81
CA ASP A 103 31.46 -32.32 5.68
C ASP A 103 30.35 -33.18 5.02
N THR A 104 29.09 -32.70 4.95
CA THR A 104 27.98 -33.41 4.30
C THR A 104 27.18 -32.52 3.34
N ILE A 105 26.44 -33.16 2.43
CA ILE A 105 25.40 -32.48 1.65
C ILE A 105 24.08 -32.84 2.34
N ASP A 106 23.35 -31.83 2.77
CA ASP A 106 22.03 -32.01 3.41
C ASP A 106 20.96 -32.22 2.35
N LEU A 107 21.02 -31.38 1.33
CA LEU A 107 20.05 -31.33 0.25
C LEU A 107 20.76 -31.11 -1.09
N ALA A 108 20.22 -31.71 -2.15
CA ALA A 108 20.68 -31.44 -3.51
C ALA A 108 19.53 -31.33 -4.50
N VAL A 109 19.63 -30.36 -5.40
CA VAL A 109 18.71 -30.16 -6.53
C VAL A 109 19.49 -30.45 -7.81
N SER A 110 19.07 -31.47 -8.57
CA SER A 110 19.73 -31.85 -9.81
C SER A 110 18.82 -31.74 -11.03
N PHE A 111 19.36 -31.20 -12.11
CA PHE A 111 18.70 -31.13 -13.41
C PHE A 111 19.26 -32.20 -14.36
N SER A 112 18.37 -33.01 -14.95
CA SER A 112 18.74 -34.05 -15.93
C SER A 112 18.01 -33.87 -17.26
N GLY A 113 18.78 -33.71 -18.34
CA GLY A 113 18.25 -33.65 -19.71
C GLY A 113 18.14 -35.04 -20.34
N SER A 114 16.94 -35.46 -20.76
CA SER A 114 16.71 -36.79 -21.35
C SER A 114 16.28 -36.72 -22.83
N ALA A 115 16.78 -37.67 -23.64
CA ALA A 115 16.40 -37.84 -25.04
C ALA A 115 14.94 -38.32 -25.27
N LEU A 116 14.21 -38.62 -24.18
CA LEU A 116 12.88 -39.24 -24.22
C LEU A 116 11.73 -38.23 -24.05
N GLY A 117 12.04 -36.95 -23.85
CA GLY A 117 11.06 -35.87 -23.93
C GLY A 117 10.60 -35.30 -22.59
N ASP A 118 11.03 -35.86 -21.46
CA ASP A 118 10.74 -35.30 -20.14
C ASP A 118 12.08 -34.82 -19.53
N ASN A 119 12.21 -33.51 -19.30
CA ASN A 119 13.29 -32.96 -18.48
C ASN A 119 12.87 -33.04 -17.03
N THR A 120 13.81 -33.38 -16.15
CA THR A 120 13.46 -33.69 -14.78
C THR A 120 14.40 -32.95 -13.82
N VAL A 121 13.80 -32.15 -12.95
CA VAL A 121 14.43 -31.63 -11.74
C VAL A 121 14.17 -32.63 -10.62
N LEU A 122 15.24 -33.04 -9.95
CA LEU A 122 15.24 -34.09 -8.94
C LEU A 122 15.72 -33.49 -7.62
N PHE A 123 14.88 -33.60 -6.61
CA PHE A 123 15.22 -33.18 -5.26
C PHE A 123 15.65 -34.38 -4.42
N TYR A 124 16.79 -34.23 -3.76
CA TYR A 124 17.42 -35.24 -2.95
C TYR A 124 17.65 -34.74 -1.54
N ARG A 125 17.36 -35.60 -0.55
CA ARG A 125 17.61 -35.30 0.86
C ARG A 125 18.49 -36.37 1.50
N ASN A 126 19.41 -35.96 2.35
CA ASN A 126 20.21 -36.84 3.17
C ASN A 126 19.42 -37.34 4.39
N ASN A 127 18.81 -38.51 4.25
CA ASN A 127 17.91 -39.06 5.28
C ASN A 127 18.61 -39.92 6.35
N ASN A 128 19.95 -40.04 6.32
CA ASN A 128 20.66 -40.96 7.20
C ASN A 128 21.77 -40.34 8.06
N GLY A 129 22.07 -39.03 7.91
CA GLY A 129 23.02 -38.28 8.74
C GLY A 129 24.44 -38.86 8.74
N ASN A 130 24.80 -39.62 7.69
CA ASN A 130 26.13 -40.19 7.53
C ASN A 130 26.97 -39.25 6.64
N SER A 131 28.23 -39.03 7.01
CA SER A 131 29.18 -38.25 6.23
C SER A 131 29.96 -39.08 5.19
N GLY A 132 30.29 -38.49 4.03
CA GLY A 132 31.18 -39.05 3.00
C GLY A 132 30.54 -40.12 2.10
N ALA A 133 31.34 -41.05 1.54
CA ALA A 133 30.92 -42.07 0.56
C ALA A 133 29.87 -43.12 1.05
N GLY A 134 29.26 -42.89 2.22
CA GLY A 134 28.15 -43.67 2.77
C GLY A 134 26.94 -42.82 3.17
N ALA A 135 26.93 -41.52 2.83
CA ALA A 135 25.71 -40.71 2.77
C ALA A 135 24.85 -41.28 1.64
N ASP A 136 23.63 -41.74 1.95
CA ASP A 136 22.69 -42.17 0.92
C ASP A 136 21.66 -41.05 0.78
N LEU A 137 21.82 -40.22 -0.25
CA LEU A 137 20.78 -39.29 -0.67
C LEU A 137 19.58 -40.09 -1.18
N SER A 138 18.40 -39.83 -0.62
CA SER A 138 17.16 -40.41 -1.13
C SER A 138 16.42 -39.37 -1.93
N GLN A 139 15.96 -39.77 -3.11
CA GLN A 139 15.04 -38.98 -3.92
C GLN A 139 13.75 -38.75 -3.14
N VAL A 140 13.41 -37.48 -2.91
CA VAL A 140 12.20 -37.08 -2.18
C VAL A 140 11.11 -36.66 -3.15
N TYR A 141 11.50 -35.92 -4.20
CA TYR A 141 10.56 -35.35 -5.15
C TYR A 141 11.09 -35.38 -6.60
N VAL A 142 10.17 -35.49 -7.55
CA VAL A 142 10.43 -35.52 -9.00
C VAL A 142 9.56 -34.49 -9.66
N TYR A 143 10.19 -33.44 -10.15
CA TYR A 143 9.55 -32.38 -10.88
C TYR A 143 9.88 -32.57 -12.37
N SER A 144 8.86 -32.87 -13.18
CA SER A 144 9.01 -32.92 -14.63
C SER A 144 8.63 -31.56 -15.18
N SER A 145 9.57 -30.85 -15.79
CA SER A 145 9.36 -29.52 -16.33
C SER A 145 9.62 -29.54 -17.83
N ASP A 146 8.65 -29.21 -18.67
CA ASP A 146 8.95 -28.81 -20.04
C ASP A 146 9.39 -27.33 -20.04
N PRO A 147 10.64 -26.99 -20.39
CA PRO A 147 11.13 -25.60 -20.45
C PRO A 147 10.39 -24.74 -21.47
N LEU A 148 9.46 -25.33 -22.25
CA LEU A 148 8.55 -24.63 -23.14
C LEU A 148 7.12 -24.46 -22.58
N SER A 149 6.74 -25.10 -21.46
CA SER A 149 5.37 -25.02 -20.92
C SER A 149 5.24 -24.75 -19.42
N ASP A 150 6.23 -25.08 -18.58
CA ASP A 150 6.01 -25.16 -17.12
C ASP A 150 6.63 -24.01 -16.31
N GLY A 151 7.39 -23.11 -16.94
CA GLY A 151 7.86 -21.85 -16.32
C GLY A 151 8.96 -21.95 -15.25
N ALA A 152 9.11 -23.07 -14.55
CA ALA A 152 10.00 -23.21 -13.39
C ALA A 152 11.47 -23.58 -13.70
N ALA A 153 11.79 -23.93 -14.95
CA ALA A 153 13.16 -24.15 -15.38
C ALA A 153 13.34 -23.67 -16.82
N ARG A 154 14.46 -22.99 -17.11
CA ARG A 154 14.80 -22.56 -18.47
C ARG A 154 16.28 -22.73 -18.76
N THR A 155 16.60 -22.81 -20.05
CA THR A 155 17.99 -22.85 -20.53
C THR A 155 18.20 -21.79 -21.60
N ALA A 156 19.30 -21.06 -21.54
CA ALA A 156 19.64 -20.03 -22.52
C ALA A 156 21.11 -20.11 -22.95
N GLU A 157 21.42 -19.58 -24.13
CA GLU A 157 22.80 -19.29 -24.51
C GLU A 157 23.30 -18.12 -23.64
N ALA A 158 24.48 -18.27 -23.04
CA ALA A 158 25.08 -17.19 -22.27
C ALA A 158 25.80 -16.20 -23.19
N ASN A 159 25.78 -14.91 -22.84
CA ASN A 159 26.37 -13.84 -23.65
C ASN A 159 27.90 -13.79 -23.66
N THR A 160 28.57 -14.79 -23.06
CA THR A 160 30.03 -14.85 -22.92
C THR A 160 30.50 -16.28 -23.22
N THR A 161 31.77 -16.40 -23.62
CA THR A 161 32.38 -17.70 -23.98
C THR A 161 33.62 -17.93 -23.14
N PHE A 162 33.76 -19.12 -22.57
CA PHE A 162 34.92 -19.45 -21.74
C PHE A 162 36.10 -19.98 -22.58
N ASP A 163 35.85 -20.83 -23.58
CA ASP A 163 36.88 -21.46 -24.43
C ASP A 163 36.77 -21.16 -25.94
N GLY A 164 35.85 -20.26 -26.31
CA GLY A 164 35.55 -19.89 -27.69
C GLY A 164 34.38 -20.66 -28.32
N GLU A 165 33.79 -21.62 -27.59
CA GLU A 165 32.44 -22.16 -27.85
C GLU A 165 31.40 -21.39 -27.02
N VAL A 166 30.12 -21.48 -27.39
CA VAL A 166 29.02 -20.76 -26.72
C VAL A 166 28.70 -21.45 -25.39
N ASP A 167 28.86 -20.73 -24.27
CA ASP A 167 28.43 -21.16 -22.94
C ASP A 167 26.89 -21.16 -22.85
N TRP A 168 26.33 -21.93 -21.91
CA TRP A 168 24.89 -22.01 -21.66
C TRP A 168 24.57 -21.76 -20.18
N THR A 169 23.36 -21.32 -19.89
CA THR A 169 22.82 -21.24 -18.53
C THR A 169 21.67 -22.23 -18.33
N ILE A 170 21.56 -22.74 -17.10
CA ILE A 170 20.39 -23.42 -16.58
C ILE A 170 19.87 -22.55 -15.43
N ASP A 171 18.65 -22.05 -15.56
CA ASP A 171 17.97 -21.31 -14.50
C ASP A 171 16.84 -22.17 -13.93
N LEU A 172 16.73 -22.18 -12.61
CA LEU A 172 15.73 -22.91 -11.83
C LEU A 172 15.02 -21.93 -10.90
N ALA A 173 13.72 -22.08 -10.78
CA ALA A 173 12.90 -21.37 -9.80
C ALA A 173 12.23 -22.40 -8.89
N ILE A 174 12.31 -22.15 -7.58
CA ILE A 174 11.81 -23.05 -6.55
C ILE A 174 10.87 -22.24 -5.66
N ASP A 175 9.59 -22.60 -5.68
CA ASP A 175 8.52 -21.97 -4.90
C ASP A 175 8.74 -22.17 -3.39
N ARG A 176 8.42 -21.16 -2.58
CA ARG A 176 8.58 -21.14 -1.12
C ARG A 176 7.84 -22.28 -0.43
N ALA A 177 6.65 -22.65 -0.88
CA ALA A 177 5.93 -23.78 -0.31
C ALA A 177 6.70 -25.10 -0.50
N ASP A 178 7.40 -25.27 -1.63
CA ASP A 178 8.24 -26.44 -1.88
C ASP A 178 9.56 -26.36 -1.08
N LEU A 179 10.14 -25.18 -0.89
CA LEU A 179 11.31 -24.95 -0.02
C LEU A 179 11.01 -25.33 1.44
N GLU A 180 9.89 -24.87 1.98
CA GLU A 180 9.53 -25.12 3.38
C GLU A 180 9.07 -26.56 3.62
N PHE A 181 8.19 -27.07 2.74
CA PHE A 181 7.53 -28.36 2.94
C PHE A 181 8.43 -29.55 2.56
N GLU A 182 9.10 -29.49 1.41
CA GLU A 182 9.92 -30.59 0.90
C GLU A 182 11.40 -30.46 1.26
N LEU A 183 11.89 -29.24 1.52
CA LEU A 183 13.31 -28.98 1.75
C LEU A 183 13.64 -28.49 3.17
N GLU A 184 12.64 -28.13 3.98
CA GLU A 184 12.81 -27.58 5.34
C GLU A 184 13.71 -26.32 5.38
N LEU A 185 13.74 -25.57 4.27
CA LEU A 185 14.34 -24.25 4.16
C LEU A 185 13.24 -23.23 4.47
N GLY A 186 13.32 -22.55 5.62
CA GLY A 186 12.37 -21.50 6.02
C GLY A 186 13.10 -20.23 6.44
N GLU A 187 12.34 -19.25 6.96
CA GLU A 187 12.74 -17.86 7.28
C GLU A 187 14.04 -17.68 8.09
N LEU A 188 14.46 -18.69 8.86
CA LEU A 188 15.67 -18.63 9.69
C LEU A 188 16.81 -19.54 9.22
N THR A 189 16.65 -20.21 8.08
CA THR A 189 17.61 -21.21 7.62
C THR A 189 18.75 -20.51 6.90
N ALA A 190 19.85 -20.24 7.60
CA ALA A 190 21.11 -19.90 6.96
C ALA A 190 21.65 -21.11 6.18
N PHE A 191 21.97 -20.94 4.90
CA PHE A 191 22.49 -22.03 4.08
C PHE A 191 23.69 -21.61 3.22
N ARG A 192 24.40 -22.61 2.70
CA ARG A 192 25.45 -22.44 1.69
C ARG A 192 25.14 -23.27 0.46
N LEU A 193 25.58 -22.78 -0.70
CA LEU A 193 25.40 -23.44 -1.99
C LEU A 193 26.73 -23.93 -2.56
N ALA A 194 26.71 -25.07 -3.23
CA ALA A 194 27.84 -25.61 -4.00
C ALA A 194 27.39 -26.13 -5.38
N PRO A 195 27.85 -25.52 -6.49
CA PRO A 195 27.58 -26.01 -7.85
C PRO A 195 28.47 -27.22 -8.21
N MET A 196 27.91 -28.26 -8.84
CA MET A 196 28.62 -29.51 -9.16
C MET A 196 28.06 -30.29 -10.38
N THR A 197 28.81 -31.31 -10.84
CA THR A 197 28.44 -32.29 -11.90
C THR A 197 28.48 -33.73 -11.35
N ALA A 198 27.70 -34.67 -11.93
CA ALA A 198 27.74 -36.08 -11.52
C ALA A 198 28.55 -36.98 -12.48
N ASP A 199 29.34 -37.94 -11.97
CA ASP A 199 30.15 -38.87 -12.79
C ASP A 199 29.27 -39.95 -13.46
N SER A 200 29.30 -39.98 -14.79
CA SER A 200 28.52 -40.85 -15.69
C SER A 200 28.87 -42.36 -15.66
N ARG A 201 29.50 -42.88 -14.60
CA ARG A 201 30.10 -44.23 -14.60
C ARG A 201 29.23 -45.42 -14.15
N GLN A 202 27.94 -45.26 -13.81
CA GLN A 202 27.10 -46.43 -13.48
C GLN A 202 25.78 -46.51 -14.28
N SER A 203 25.86 -47.23 -15.40
CA SER A 203 24.85 -48.17 -15.92
C SER A 203 23.36 -47.86 -15.71
N ILE A 204 22.76 -47.29 -16.75
CA ILE A 204 21.33 -47.28 -17.10
C ILE A 204 20.73 -48.71 -17.03
N VAL A 205 20.29 -49.18 -15.85
CA VAL A 205 19.26 -50.21 -15.70
C VAL A 205 18.56 -50.04 -14.33
N HIS A 206 17.40 -49.39 -14.33
CA HIS A 206 16.44 -49.14 -13.23
C HIS A 206 16.51 -47.75 -12.57
N ASP A 207 15.33 -47.13 -12.46
CA ASP A 207 14.95 -45.84 -11.85
C ASP A 207 15.33 -45.66 -10.35
N ALA A 208 16.43 -46.24 -9.88
CA ALA A 208 16.83 -46.18 -8.48
C ALA A 208 18.32 -45.95 -8.23
N ASP A 209 19.16 -45.88 -9.28
CA ASP A 209 20.63 -45.86 -9.15
C ASP A 209 21.31 -44.64 -9.82
N LEU A 210 20.59 -43.55 -10.10
CA LEU A 210 21.20 -42.27 -10.53
C LEU A 210 22.10 -41.63 -9.44
N VAL A 211 21.96 -42.06 -8.18
CA VAL A 211 22.61 -41.44 -7.02
C VAL A 211 23.98 -42.05 -6.68
N ALA A 212 24.35 -43.19 -7.26
CA ALA A 212 25.63 -43.85 -6.95
C ALA A 212 26.89 -43.14 -7.52
N GLY A 213 26.75 -41.91 -8.03
CA GLY A 213 27.79 -41.18 -8.77
C GLY A 213 28.16 -39.78 -8.25
N LEU A 214 27.53 -39.26 -7.19
CA LEU A 214 27.99 -38.04 -6.53
C LEU A 214 29.14 -38.40 -5.58
N ASP A 215 30.38 -38.32 -6.07
CA ASP A 215 31.57 -38.64 -5.27
C ASP A 215 31.87 -37.51 -4.28
N MET A 216 31.38 -37.68 -3.05
CA MET A 216 31.59 -36.76 -1.92
C MET A 216 33.07 -36.56 -1.53
N SER A 217 34.01 -37.33 -2.08
CA SER A 217 35.42 -37.23 -1.71
C SER A 217 36.16 -36.03 -2.32
N ASP A 218 35.51 -35.29 -3.23
CA ASP A 218 36.04 -34.09 -3.92
C ASP A 218 35.39 -32.76 -3.46
N LEU A 219 34.47 -32.77 -2.49
CA LEU A 219 33.74 -31.57 -1.98
C LEU A 219 34.51 -30.54 -1.12
N PRO A 220 35.66 -30.82 -0.47
CA PRO A 220 36.30 -29.85 0.40
C PRO A 220 36.81 -28.62 -0.38
N GLY A 221 36.02 -27.56 -0.38
CA GLY A 221 36.32 -26.28 -1.04
C GLY A 221 35.42 -25.93 -2.22
N ALA A 222 34.15 -26.35 -2.24
CA ALA A 222 33.15 -25.95 -3.24
C ALA A 222 32.06 -24.98 -2.71
N TRP A 223 31.90 -24.83 -1.39
CA TRP A 223 30.83 -24.04 -0.76
C TRP A 223 30.95 -22.51 -0.91
N SER A 224 29.80 -21.84 -0.96
CA SER A 224 29.66 -20.38 -0.91
C SER A 224 29.83 -19.80 0.50
N ASP A 225 29.84 -18.47 0.60
CA ASP A 225 29.55 -17.74 1.82
C ASP A 225 28.08 -17.99 2.27
N VAL A 226 27.75 -17.60 3.50
CA VAL A 226 26.42 -17.83 4.10
C VAL A 226 25.39 -16.91 3.45
N LEU A 227 24.19 -17.42 3.16
CA LEU A 227 23.07 -16.70 2.52
C LEU A 227 21.85 -16.67 3.46
N VAL A 228 21.05 -15.59 3.41
CA VAL A 228 19.82 -15.30 4.18
C VAL A 228 18.79 -14.64 3.24
N LEU A 229 17.49 -14.70 3.53
CA LEU A 229 16.41 -14.03 2.79
C LEU A 229 16.12 -12.64 3.42
N ASP A 230 15.82 -11.63 2.59
CA ASP A 230 15.69 -10.19 2.87
C ASP A 230 14.89 -9.60 1.69
N ALA A 231 13.68 -9.08 1.92
CA ALA A 231 12.62 -8.97 0.90
C ALA A 231 12.57 -7.62 0.17
N ASP A 232 12.72 -6.53 0.93
CA ASP A 232 12.73 -5.12 0.54
C ASP A 232 14.17 -4.58 0.38
N GLY A 233 15.14 -5.14 1.10
CA GLY A 233 16.57 -4.90 0.90
C GLY A 233 17.16 -3.75 1.71
N ASP A 234 16.50 -3.33 2.79
CA ASP A 234 16.95 -2.35 3.78
C ASP A 234 18.12 -2.87 4.66
N GLY A 235 18.35 -4.19 4.65
CA GLY A 235 19.39 -4.87 5.42
C GLY A 235 18.93 -5.44 6.76
N LEU A 236 17.63 -5.37 7.05
CA LEU A 236 16.97 -6.23 8.02
C LEU A 236 16.59 -7.57 7.38
N THR A 237 16.01 -8.43 8.20
CA THR A 237 15.43 -9.69 7.72
C THR A 237 14.01 -9.70 8.23
N GLU A 238 13.13 -10.49 7.64
CA GLU A 238 11.71 -10.48 8.00
C GLU A 238 11.48 -10.87 9.48
N ALA A 239 12.44 -11.57 10.09
CA ALA A 239 12.44 -11.88 11.52
C ALA A 239 12.92 -10.74 12.43
N GLN A 240 13.79 -9.85 11.92
CA GLN A 240 14.19 -8.62 12.59
C GLN A 240 13.07 -7.58 12.46
N GLU A 241 12.47 -7.45 11.28
CA GLU A 241 11.35 -6.55 11.02
C GLU A 241 10.14 -6.94 11.86
N ALA A 242 9.77 -8.23 11.89
CA ALA A 242 8.72 -8.70 12.80
C ALA A 242 9.03 -8.52 14.32
N LEU A 243 10.29 -8.29 14.69
CA LEU A 243 10.69 -7.99 16.08
C LEU A 243 10.60 -6.50 16.39
N LEU A 244 10.93 -5.65 15.41
CA LEU A 244 10.83 -4.19 15.48
C LEU A 244 9.38 -3.72 15.31
N GLY A 245 8.59 -4.45 14.52
CA GLY A 245 7.21 -4.12 14.16
C GLY A 245 7.08 -3.48 12.79
N THR A 246 8.17 -3.39 12.03
CA THR A 246 8.26 -2.80 10.69
C THR A 246 7.68 -3.70 9.60
N ASP A 247 7.38 -3.13 8.43
CA ASP A 247 6.74 -3.85 7.32
C ASP A 247 7.78 -4.54 6.41
N PRO A 248 7.82 -5.89 6.31
CA PRO A 248 8.79 -6.62 5.50
C PRO A 248 8.82 -6.36 3.99
N ASP A 249 7.84 -5.60 3.49
CA ASP A 249 7.75 -5.23 2.08
C ASP A 249 7.96 -3.70 1.87
N ASP A 250 8.32 -2.96 2.92
CA ASP A 250 8.53 -1.51 2.93
C ASP A 250 9.83 -1.14 3.68
N ALA A 251 10.76 -0.49 2.98
CA ALA A 251 12.09 -0.24 3.52
C ALA A 251 12.16 0.96 4.49
N ASP A 252 11.11 1.77 4.59
CA ASP A 252 11.04 3.02 5.37
C ASP A 252 9.63 3.11 5.98
N THR A 253 9.39 2.38 7.09
CA THR A 253 8.02 2.08 7.58
C THR A 253 7.29 3.33 8.12
N ASP A 254 8.00 4.33 8.62
CA ASP A 254 7.41 5.55 9.18
C ASP A 254 7.52 6.79 8.28
N ASP A 255 8.04 6.59 7.06
CA ASP A 255 8.07 7.56 5.97
C ASP A 255 8.86 8.84 6.29
N ASP A 256 9.87 8.77 7.14
CA ASP A 256 10.67 9.91 7.59
C ASP A 256 11.89 10.19 6.68
N GLY A 257 12.21 9.26 5.77
CA GLY A 257 13.34 9.32 4.84
C GLY A 257 14.57 8.50 5.23
N LEU A 258 14.52 7.71 6.31
CA LEU A 258 15.54 6.77 6.73
C LEU A 258 15.01 5.33 6.63
N ASP A 259 15.81 4.44 6.03
CA ASP A 259 15.42 3.03 5.97
C ASP A 259 15.47 2.33 7.35
N ASP A 260 14.53 1.42 7.62
CA ASP A 260 14.35 0.76 8.92
C ASP A 260 15.66 0.11 9.43
N GLY A 261 16.42 -0.50 8.51
CA GLY A 261 17.72 -1.09 8.79
C GLY A 261 18.79 -0.09 9.21
N ARG A 262 18.78 1.12 8.66
CA ARG A 262 19.68 2.21 9.06
C ARG A 262 19.27 2.82 10.38
N GLU A 263 17.99 2.89 10.64
CA GLU A 263 17.43 3.34 11.91
C GLU A 263 17.79 2.42 13.07
N ASP A 264 17.60 1.09 12.93
CA ASP A 264 18.07 0.09 13.92
C ASP A 264 19.59 0.24 14.18
N LEU A 265 20.35 0.58 13.14
CA LEU A 265 21.80 0.78 13.24
C LEU A 265 22.18 2.05 14.02
N ILE A 266 21.41 3.14 13.88
CA ILE A 266 21.65 4.42 14.57
C ILE A 266 20.87 4.56 15.89
N SER A 267 19.99 3.60 16.19
CA SER A 267 19.14 3.56 17.39
C SER A 267 18.04 4.62 17.43
N THR A 268 17.53 5.04 16.28
CA THR A 268 16.19 5.67 16.15
C THR A 268 15.10 4.58 16.19
N ASP A 269 13.84 4.96 16.33
CA ASP A 269 12.68 4.06 16.37
C ASP A 269 12.01 4.01 14.98
N PRO A 270 12.14 2.91 14.20
CA PRO A 270 11.66 2.82 12.82
C PRO A 270 10.14 2.81 12.61
N LEU A 271 9.39 3.21 13.64
CA LEU A 271 7.94 3.29 13.66
C LEU A 271 7.47 4.70 14.06
N ALA A 272 8.41 5.62 14.22
CA ALA A 272 8.19 6.95 14.74
C ALA A 272 9.06 7.94 13.96
N CYS A 273 8.38 8.70 13.09
CA CYS A 273 8.95 9.79 12.33
C CYS A 273 9.83 10.75 13.15
N ASP A 274 9.50 10.97 14.43
CA ASP A 274 10.32 11.70 15.40
C ASP A 274 10.56 10.79 16.62
N SER A 275 11.81 10.36 16.79
CA SER A 275 12.22 9.40 17.81
C SER A 275 12.30 9.98 19.23
N ASP A 276 12.58 11.28 19.38
CA ASP A 276 12.82 11.89 20.69
C ASP A 276 11.74 12.88 21.14
N GLY A 277 10.80 13.20 20.24
CA GLY A 277 9.56 13.91 20.51
C GLY A 277 9.74 15.42 20.55
N ASP A 278 10.69 15.96 19.80
CA ASP A 278 11.01 17.39 19.72
C ASP A 278 10.44 18.11 18.49
N TRP A 279 9.61 17.41 17.70
CA TRP A 279 8.92 17.88 16.51
C TRP A 279 9.75 17.96 15.22
N LEU A 280 11.01 17.51 15.23
CA LEU A 280 11.80 17.33 14.01
C LEU A 280 11.83 15.86 13.57
N PRO A 281 11.52 15.53 12.30
CA PRO A 281 11.65 14.17 11.81
C PRO A 281 13.10 13.67 11.83
N ASP A 282 13.35 12.41 12.17
CA ASP A 282 14.73 11.90 12.30
C ASP A 282 15.48 12.07 10.97
N GLY A 283 14.84 11.81 9.83
CA GLY A 283 15.38 12.08 8.50
C GLY A 283 15.90 13.51 8.29
N LEU A 284 15.14 14.53 8.73
CA LEU A 284 15.55 15.94 8.69
C LEU A 284 16.78 16.17 9.55
N GLU A 285 16.79 15.69 10.79
CA GLU A 285 17.90 15.84 11.73
C GLU A 285 19.17 15.12 11.28
N ARG A 286 19.01 14.01 10.54
CA ARG A 286 20.10 13.29 9.88
C ARG A 286 20.56 13.97 8.59
N GLY A 287 19.89 15.04 8.19
CA GLY A 287 20.05 15.88 7.02
C GLY A 287 19.90 15.14 5.70
N VAL A 288 18.74 14.52 5.56
CA VAL A 288 18.23 13.93 4.32
C VAL A 288 17.53 15.02 3.51
N ASP A 289 18.02 15.27 2.29
CA ASP A 289 17.53 16.34 1.40
C ASP A 289 16.69 15.82 0.22
N GLU A 290 16.70 14.52 -0.04
CA GLU A 290 15.90 13.85 -1.06
C GLU A 290 15.31 12.55 -0.48
N PRO A 291 14.02 12.24 -0.72
CA PRO A 291 13.36 11.06 -0.16
C PRO A 291 13.89 9.75 -0.77
N GLY A 292 13.71 8.67 -0.03
CA GLY A 292 13.93 7.30 -0.49
C GLY A 292 13.00 6.89 -1.63
N VAL A 293 13.24 5.71 -2.20
CA VAL A 293 12.31 5.14 -3.20
C VAL A 293 11.06 4.56 -2.58
N ASP A 294 11.12 4.21 -1.29
CA ASP A 294 10.07 3.55 -0.54
C ASP A 294 9.33 4.51 0.42
N THR A 295 9.91 5.69 0.75
CA THR A 295 9.27 6.78 1.50
C THR A 295 7.99 7.32 0.82
N ASP A 296 6.83 7.25 1.49
CA ASP A 296 5.54 7.83 1.06
C ASP A 296 5.40 9.31 1.45
N LEU A 297 5.50 10.18 0.44
CA LEU A 297 5.35 11.63 0.62
C LEU A 297 3.94 12.08 1.00
N ASP A 298 2.91 11.25 0.79
CA ASP A 298 1.53 11.59 1.18
C ASP A 298 1.28 11.35 2.69
N ALA A 299 2.18 10.64 3.38
CA ALA A 299 2.11 10.40 4.83
C ALA A 299 2.43 11.65 5.67
N GLY A 300 3.23 12.58 5.12
CA GLY A 300 3.55 13.86 5.75
C GLY A 300 4.69 13.84 6.77
N CYS A 301 5.39 12.71 6.93
CA CYS A 301 6.53 12.54 7.85
C CYS A 301 7.83 13.12 7.27
N PHE A 302 8.14 12.84 6.00
CA PHE A 302 9.35 13.33 5.36
C PHE A 302 9.37 14.86 5.16
N LEU A 303 10.31 15.54 5.82
CA LEU A 303 10.66 16.95 5.58
C LEU A 303 12.08 17.07 5.01
N PRO A 304 12.27 17.74 3.85
CA PRO A 304 13.58 17.84 3.22
C PRO A 304 14.46 18.90 3.89
N ASP A 305 15.67 18.51 4.30
CA ASP A 305 16.66 19.43 4.88
C ASP A 305 17.21 20.42 3.84
N LEU A 306 17.01 21.72 4.07
CA LEU A 306 17.47 22.83 3.22
C LEU A 306 18.93 23.25 3.49
N ASP A 307 19.51 22.89 4.63
CA ASP A 307 20.95 23.00 4.91
C ASP A 307 21.54 21.71 5.51
N PRO A 308 21.88 20.70 4.68
CA PRO A 308 22.51 19.43 5.11
C PRO A 308 23.86 19.53 5.81
N SER A 309 24.35 20.74 6.09
CA SER A 309 25.53 21.01 6.89
C SER A 309 25.27 21.25 8.37
N THR A 310 24.04 21.60 8.76
CA THR A 310 23.51 21.65 10.14
C THR A 310 22.79 20.33 10.42
N LYS A 311 23.08 19.70 11.58
CA LYS A 311 22.48 18.40 11.93
C LYS A 311 22.34 18.29 13.44
N THR A 312 21.15 17.91 13.87
CA THR A 312 20.82 17.60 15.26
C THR A 312 20.90 16.09 15.50
N ASN A 313 20.36 15.63 16.61
CA ASN A 313 20.46 14.26 17.03
C ASN A 313 19.14 13.74 17.59
N ALA A 314 18.21 13.36 16.70
CA ALA A 314 17.26 12.22 16.60
C ALA A 314 17.07 11.22 17.73
N ASN A 315 17.42 11.55 18.94
CA ASN A 315 17.53 10.69 20.10
C ASN A 315 17.73 11.53 21.38
N VAL A 316 17.95 12.83 21.23
CA VAL A 316 18.19 13.85 22.23
C VAL A 316 17.55 15.14 21.72
N ALA A 317 16.32 15.38 22.20
CA ALA A 317 15.52 16.57 21.93
C ALA A 317 16.22 17.93 22.09
N ASP A 318 17.37 18.02 22.76
CA ASP A 318 18.15 19.25 22.97
C ASP A 318 19.63 18.88 22.73
N THR A 319 20.07 19.03 21.47
CA THR A 319 21.34 18.53 20.96
C THR A 319 22.53 19.16 21.68
N ASP A 320 22.45 20.45 21.97
CA ASP A 320 23.56 21.22 22.54
C ASP A 320 23.50 21.38 24.08
N GLY A 321 22.36 21.11 24.68
CA GLY A 321 22.08 21.16 26.12
C GLY A 321 21.82 22.56 26.66
N GLY A 322 21.39 23.50 25.83
CA GLY A 322 21.13 24.90 26.16
C GLY A 322 19.78 25.12 26.85
N GLY A 323 18.84 24.20 26.64
CA GLY A 323 17.58 24.08 27.38
C GLY A 323 16.32 24.42 26.59
N ILE A 324 16.45 24.62 25.28
CA ILE A 324 15.36 24.62 24.31
C ILE A 324 15.53 23.36 23.46
N ASP A 325 14.41 22.78 23.03
CA ASP A 325 14.43 21.57 22.23
C ASP A 325 14.70 21.92 20.75
N ASP A 326 15.36 21.06 19.97
CA ASP A 326 15.91 21.40 18.65
C ASP A 326 14.82 21.88 17.68
N GLY A 327 13.62 21.29 17.71
CA GLY A 327 12.47 21.75 16.91
C GLY A 327 11.82 23.06 17.36
N ASP A 328 12.01 23.47 18.62
CA ASP A 328 11.65 24.82 19.08
C ASP A 328 12.73 25.86 18.70
N GLU A 329 13.92 25.41 18.28
CA GLU A 329 14.99 26.26 17.75
C GLU A 329 14.94 26.40 16.22
N ASP A 330 14.49 25.34 15.52
CA ASP A 330 14.16 25.28 14.08
C ASP A 330 12.64 25.05 13.89
N TRP A 331 11.85 26.05 14.27
CA TRP A 331 10.38 25.95 14.23
C TRP A 331 9.79 25.91 12.82
N SER A 332 10.56 26.29 11.79
CA SER A 332 10.16 26.09 10.40
C SER A 332 10.35 24.66 9.92
N SER A 333 11.07 23.85 10.70
CA SER A 333 11.36 22.42 10.47
C SER A 333 11.98 22.17 9.09
N ASP A 334 12.82 23.10 8.63
CA ASP A 334 13.43 23.06 7.31
C ASP A 334 14.95 22.78 7.34
N GLY A 335 15.52 22.61 8.55
CA GLY A 335 16.92 22.29 8.79
C GLY A 335 17.87 23.50 8.61
N GLN A 336 17.36 24.67 8.25
CA GLN A 336 18.12 25.90 8.01
C GLN A 336 17.85 26.95 9.09
N VAL A 337 18.87 27.25 9.90
CA VAL A 337 18.81 28.36 10.86
C VAL A 337 18.52 29.69 10.18
N ASP A 338 17.28 30.16 10.33
CA ASP A 338 16.78 31.35 9.68
C ASP A 338 17.05 32.63 10.50
N TYR A 339 16.59 33.79 10.00
CA TYR A 339 16.87 35.06 10.69
C TYR A 339 16.23 35.11 12.08
N TRP A 340 15.03 34.55 12.24
CA TRP A 340 14.23 34.65 13.46
C TRP A 340 14.51 33.52 14.45
N GLU A 341 14.94 32.36 13.96
CA GLU A 341 15.33 31.16 14.71
C GLU A 341 16.67 31.27 15.46
N ILE A 342 16.90 30.36 16.40
CA ILE A 342 18.18 30.15 17.10
C ILE A 342 18.85 28.88 16.58
N ASP A 343 20.13 28.68 16.86
CA ASP A 343 20.93 27.63 16.21
C ASP A 343 20.95 26.38 17.12
N PRO A 344 20.34 25.24 16.73
CA PRO A 344 20.26 24.03 17.57
C PRO A 344 21.61 23.40 17.97
N GLU A 345 22.72 23.91 17.41
CA GLU A 345 24.07 23.49 17.78
C GLU A 345 24.80 24.48 18.74
N VAL A 346 24.15 25.57 19.18
CA VAL A 346 24.73 26.69 19.92
C VAL A 346 23.96 27.10 21.20
N GLY A 347 24.13 26.32 22.27
CA GLY A 347 23.50 26.51 23.60
C GLY A 347 23.78 27.81 24.38
N GLU A 348 24.43 28.77 23.74
CA GLU A 348 24.77 30.10 24.23
C GLU A 348 23.77 31.17 23.77
N ASP A 349 22.94 30.89 22.77
CA ASP A 349 21.85 31.78 22.33
C ASP A 349 20.47 31.45 22.94
N ASP A 350 20.31 30.31 23.60
CA ASP A 350 19.17 29.91 24.48
C ASP A 350 19.14 30.66 25.82
N VAL A 351 20.15 31.49 26.08
CA VAL A 351 20.31 32.13 27.39
C VAL A 351 19.16 33.11 27.62
N ASP A 352 18.26 32.72 28.51
CA ASP A 352 17.24 33.60 29.10
C ASP A 352 17.80 34.31 30.35
N THR A 353 18.14 35.59 30.22
CA THR A 353 18.75 36.37 31.32
C THR A 353 17.74 36.74 32.40
N ASP A 354 16.47 36.94 32.06
CA ASP A 354 15.47 37.54 32.96
C ASP A 354 14.42 36.55 33.50
N LEU A 355 14.45 35.32 32.98
CA LEU A 355 13.69 34.13 33.36
C LEU A 355 12.20 34.21 33.02
N ASP A 356 11.87 34.80 31.88
CA ASP A 356 10.51 34.86 31.34
C ASP A 356 10.22 33.81 30.26
N THR A 357 11.17 32.89 30.02
CA THR A 357 11.15 31.76 29.07
C THR A 357 11.55 32.08 27.64
N ILE A 358 11.72 33.35 27.28
CA ILE A 358 12.17 33.75 25.94
C ILE A 358 13.70 33.95 25.94
N PRO A 359 14.43 33.41 24.95
CA PRO A 359 15.87 33.65 24.85
C PRO A 359 16.24 35.11 24.53
N ASP A 360 17.30 35.61 25.17
CA ASP A 360 17.85 36.95 24.91
C ASP A 360 18.11 37.19 23.39
N ALA A 361 18.51 36.12 22.67
CA ALA A 361 18.84 36.17 21.26
C ALA A 361 17.64 36.42 20.35
N ILE A 362 16.45 35.96 20.78
CA ILE A 362 15.18 36.13 20.08
C ILE A 362 14.58 37.51 20.44
N GLU A 363 14.59 37.88 21.72
CA GLU A 363 14.13 39.20 22.20
C GLU A 363 14.86 40.36 21.48
N GLU A 364 16.18 40.25 21.28
CA GLU A 364 16.97 41.28 20.60
C GLU A 364 16.52 41.52 19.14
N LYS A 365 15.92 40.52 18.48
CA LYS A 365 15.44 40.62 17.10
C LYS A 365 14.11 41.37 17.02
N CYS A 366 13.26 41.21 18.04
CA CYS A 366 11.93 41.83 18.12
C CYS A 366 11.95 43.32 18.55
N ASP A 367 13.04 43.78 19.20
CA ASP A 367 13.16 45.16 19.71
C ASP A 367 13.12 46.24 18.61
N ARG A 368 11.91 46.68 18.25
CA ARG A 368 11.64 47.75 17.28
C ARG A 368 11.91 49.15 17.85
N ASP A 369 12.15 49.32 19.16
CA ASP A 369 12.26 50.64 19.82
C ASP A 369 13.66 51.00 20.36
N GLY A 370 14.56 50.01 20.41
CA GLY A 370 15.97 50.12 20.74
C GLY A 370 16.25 50.28 22.22
N ASN A 371 15.31 49.90 23.09
CA ASN A 371 15.55 49.73 24.52
C ASN A 371 15.65 48.24 24.84
N VAL A 372 16.89 47.81 25.06
CA VAL A 372 17.32 46.47 25.51
C VAL A 372 16.82 46.11 26.94
N ALA A 373 15.61 46.53 27.31
CA ALA A 373 15.08 46.52 28.67
C ALA A 373 13.57 46.83 28.70
N ASP A 374 12.72 45.93 28.20
CA ASP A 374 11.39 45.76 28.80
C ASP A 374 11.34 44.54 29.75
N ASP A 375 12.51 44.26 30.36
CA ASP A 375 12.83 43.30 31.44
C ASP A 375 12.15 43.63 32.80
N GLY A 376 10.84 43.85 32.76
CA GLY A 376 9.99 43.60 33.90
C GLY A 376 9.63 42.12 33.92
N SER A 377 9.59 41.50 35.10
CA SER A 377 9.08 40.13 35.33
C SER A 377 7.57 39.96 35.02
N GLY A 378 7.11 40.55 33.93
CA GLY A 378 5.74 40.69 33.48
C GLY A 378 5.58 40.38 31.98
N GLY A 379 6.64 39.93 31.30
CA GLY A 379 6.56 39.20 30.03
C GLY A 379 6.34 40.02 28.76
N GLY A 380 6.91 41.24 28.64
CA GLY A 380 6.90 41.96 27.34
C GLY A 380 5.52 42.36 26.81
N ASP A 381 5.51 42.95 25.60
CA ASP A 381 4.37 43.26 24.69
C ASP A 381 5.01 43.93 23.45
N SER A 382 5.74 43.12 22.68
CA SER A 382 6.72 43.55 21.69
C SER A 382 6.08 44.09 20.41
N ASP A 383 5.03 43.45 19.94
CA ASP A 383 4.27 43.79 18.74
C ASP A 383 3.20 44.90 19.02
N ARG A 384 2.77 45.02 20.29
CA ARG A 384 1.80 45.99 20.86
C ARG A 384 0.34 45.67 20.58
N ASP A 385 -0.03 44.41 20.59
CA ASP A 385 -1.39 43.90 20.48
C ASP A 385 -2.11 43.76 21.83
N THR A 386 -1.37 43.86 22.95
CA THR A 386 -1.79 43.69 24.36
C THR A 386 -1.69 42.28 24.94
N LEU A 387 -1.23 41.30 24.17
CA LEU A 387 -0.80 40.01 24.66
C LEU A 387 0.62 40.08 25.24
N PRO A 388 0.94 39.33 26.30
CA PRO A 388 2.31 39.25 26.80
C PRO A 388 3.15 38.29 25.97
N ASP A 389 4.33 38.70 25.52
CA ASP A 389 5.29 37.87 24.78
C ASP A 389 5.47 36.46 25.38
N ALA A 390 5.57 36.36 26.71
CA ALA A 390 5.76 35.07 27.39
C ALA A 390 4.56 34.12 27.30
N PHE A 391 3.36 34.63 26.99
CA PHE A 391 2.16 33.84 26.71
C PHE A 391 2.18 33.30 25.29
N GLU A 392 2.49 34.15 24.30
CA GLU A 392 2.61 33.77 22.89
C GLU A 392 3.79 32.81 22.67
N TRP A 393 4.81 32.88 23.52
CA TRP A 393 5.92 31.92 23.59
C TRP A 393 5.62 30.68 24.48
N SER A 394 4.43 30.50 25.03
CA SER A 394 4.22 29.43 26.01
C SER A 394 3.95 28.05 25.41
N ILE A 395 3.75 27.95 24.09
CA ILE A 395 3.29 26.74 23.39
C ILE A 395 4.43 26.20 22.50
N PRO A 396 5.08 25.09 22.91
CA PRO A 396 6.10 24.42 22.10
C PRO A 396 5.53 23.92 20.77
N GLY A 397 6.34 23.97 19.71
CA GLY A 397 5.97 23.52 18.37
C GLY A 397 5.04 24.47 17.58
N LEU A 398 4.58 25.57 18.16
CA LEU A 398 3.74 26.58 17.51
C LEU A 398 4.35 27.99 17.68
N ARG A 399 5.64 28.15 17.32
CA ARG A 399 6.37 29.43 17.47
C ARG A 399 6.03 30.46 16.39
N ASP A 400 5.51 29.99 15.26
CA ASP A 400 5.19 30.73 14.03
C ASP A 400 3.96 30.06 13.40
N ALA A 401 2.76 30.51 13.77
CA ALA A 401 1.52 29.80 13.44
C ALA A 401 1.12 29.93 11.96
N ASP A 402 1.42 31.06 11.30
CA ASP A 402 1.13 31.28 9.88
C ASP A 402 2.27 30.85 8.93
N GLY A 403 3.44 30.56 9.49
CA GLY A 403 4.62 30.09 8.76
C GLY A 403 5.29 31.16 7.90
N ASP A 404 5.16 32.44 8.25
CA ASP A 404 5.81 33.55 7.54
C ASP A 404 7.26 33.82 7.98
N GLY A 405 7.66 33.19 9.09
CA GLY A 405 8.97 33.24 9.71
C GLY A 405 9.07 34.24 10.87
N GLU A 406 8.11 35.16 11.06
CA GLU A 406 8.07 36.08 12.21
C GLU A 406 7.40 35.37 13.41
N PRO A 407 8.05 35.27 14.58
CA PRO A 407 7.47 34.54 15.71
C PRO A 407 6.26 35.29 16.27
N ASN A 408 5.28 34.55 16.80
CA ASN A 408 3.96 35.07 17.19
C ASN A 408 4.03 36.38 18.01
N PHE A 409 4.84 36.43 19.08
CA PHE A 409 5.00 37.64 19.92
C PHE A 409 5.62 38.89 19.23
N CYS A 410 6.05 38.75 17.97
CA CYS A 410 6.51 39.84 17.10
C CYS A 410 5.52 40.18 15.98
N ASP A 411 4.64 39.23 15.66
CA ASP A 411 3.53 39.41 14.74
C ASP A 411 2.34 40.03 15.46
N ARG A 412 1.35 40.51 14.70
CA ARG A 412 0.12 41.15 15.17
C ARG A 412 -1.13 40.39 14.74
N ASP A 413 -0.93 39.34 13.96
CA ASP A 413 -1.87 38.53 13.17
C ASP A 413 -1.16 37.18 13.00
N SER A 414 -1.00 36.46 14.12
CA SER A 414 -0.02 35.38 14.27
C SER A 414 -0.39 34.10 13.49
N ASP A 415 -1.67 33.85 13.25
CA ASP A 415 -2.18 32.78 12.39
C ASP A 415 -2.42 33.24 10.92
N GLY A 416 -2.23 34.54 10.69
CA GLY A 416 -2.23 35.21 9.39
C GLY A 416 -3.59 35.23 8.72
N ASP A 417 -4.68 34.95 9.42
CA ASP A 417 -6.01 34.80 8.84
C ASP A 417 -6.61 36.15 8.38
N GLY A 418 -6.08 37.27 8.90
CA GLY A 418 -6.46 38.63 8.60
C GLY A 418 -7.33 39.33 9.66
N ILE A 419 -7.56 38.67 10.80
CA ILE A 419 -7.94 39.25 12.09
C ILE A 419 -6.63 39.72 12.76
N TYR A 420 -6.66 40.29 13.96
CA TYR A 420 -5.43 40.76 14.61
C TYR A 420 -5.48 40.20 16.02
N ASP A 421 -4.35 39.74 16.56
CA ASP A 421 -4.21 39.15 17.89
C ASP A 421 -4.81 40.04 19.01
N SER A 422 -4.79 41.36 18.79
CA SER A 422 -5.43 42.36 19.68
C SER A 422 -6.96 42.35 19.70
N GLU A 423 -7.57 41.72 18.70
CA GLU A 423 -9.00 41.54 18.47
C GLU A 423 -9.42 40.13 18.91
N GLU A 424 -8.65 39.08 18.61
CA GLU A 424 -8.86 37.69 19.07
C GLU A 424 -8.59 37.52 20.57
N GLY A 425 -7.38 37.84 21.01
CA GLY A 425 -6.94 37.72 22.39
C GLY A 425 -6.34 36.36 22.75
N ALA A 426 -6.19 36.13 24.06
CA ALA A 426 -5.54 34.95 24.64
C ALA A 426 -6.54 33.89 25.13
N GLU A 427 -7.78 33.99 24.68
CA GLU A 427 -8.83 33.02 24.99
C GLU A 427 -8.67 31.79 24.08
N ASP A 428 -9.31 30.70 24.44
CA ASP A 428 -9.24 29.37 23.80
C ASP A 428 -10.69 28.91 23.79
N HIS A 429 -11.43 29.33 22.75
CA HIS A 429 -12.89 29.24 22.72
C HIS A 429 -13.40 27.81 22.53
N ASP A 430 -12.65 26.96 21.83
CA ASP A 430 -13.03 25.56 21.58
C ASP A 430 -12.44 24.58 22.63
N GLY A 431 -11.41 25.00 23.38
CA GLY A 431 -10.77 24.24 24.43
C GLY A 431 -9.81 23.16 23.95
N ASP A 432 -9.28 23.27 22.72
CA ASP A 432 -8.29 22.33 22.19
C ASP A 432 -6.87 22.56 22.76
N GLY A 433 -6.66 23.73 23.38
CA GLY A 433 -5.41 24.15 24.00
C GLY A 433 -4.56 25.10 23.16
N ILE A 434 -5.05 25.52 21.99
CA ILE A 434 -4.48 26.54 21.12
C ILE A 434 -5.28 27.85 21.33
N PRO A 435 -4.62 28.96 21.71
CA PRO A 435 -5.30 30.24 21.83
C PRO A 435 -5.78 30.77 20.49
N ASP A 436 -6.94 31.44 20.47
CA ASP A 436 -7.57 32.00 19.26
C ASP A 436 -6.58 32.79 18.38
N ALA A 437 -5.72 33.63 18.99
CA ALA A 437 -4.77 34.45 18.25
C ALA A 437 -3.74 33.66 17.42
N ILE A 438 -3.61 32.34 17.64
CA ILE A 438 -2.74 31.45 16.87
C ILE A 438 -3.51 30.25 16.28
N ASP A 439 -4.84 30.26 16.35
CA ASP A 439 -5.72 29.23 15.80
C ASP A 439 -6.43 29.76 14.56
N THR A 440 -6.45 28.96 13.48
CA THR A 440 -7.08 29.34 12.21
C THR A 440 -8.58 29.03 12.13
N ASP A 441 -9.12 28.32 13.13
CA ASP A 441 -10.53 27.91 13.28
C ASP A 441 -10.89 27.94 14.78
N SER A 442 -10.92 29.14 15.39
CA SER A 442 -10.95 29.36 16.85
C SER A 442 -12.16 28.75 17.59
N ASP A 443 -13.21 28.34 16.87
CA ASP A 443 -14.40 27.71 17.41
C ASP A 443 -14.59 26.24 16.94
N ASP A 444 -13.64 25.73 16.14
CA ASP A 444 -13.57 24.38 15.54
C ASP A 444 -14.92 23.94 14.90
N ASN A 445 -15.65 24.91 14.33
CA ASN A 445 -16.92 24.68 13.65
C ASN A 445 -16.72 24.15 12.21
N GLY A 446 -15.48 24.19 11.71
CA GLY A 446 -15.05 23.73 10.39
C GLY A 446 -15.12 24.81 9.31
N ILE A 447 -15.21 26.08 9.69
CA ILE A 447 -15.12 27.26 8.83
C ILE A 447 -14.01 28.15 9.43
N SER A 448 -12.92 28.37 8.70
CA SER A 448 -11.83 29.21 9.22
C SER A 448 -12.27 30.64 9.52
N ASP A 449 -11.66 31.24 10.53
CA ASP A 449 -11.84 32.61 11.02
C ASP A 449 -11.78 33.65 9.89
N ARG A 450 -10.84 33.47 8.94
CA ARG A 450 -10.71 34.29 7.73
C ARG A 450 -11.98 34.36 6.89
N GLU A 451 -12.71 33.23 6.77
CA GLU A 451 -13.93 33.14 5.96
C GLU A 451 -15.12 33.82 6.65
N GLU A 452 -15.14 33.87 7.97
CA GLU A 452 -16.17 34.48 8.82
C GLU A 452 -15.91 35.98 8.97
N GLY A 453 -14.71 36.33 9.43
CA GLY A 453 -14.14 37.66 9.50
C GLY A 453 -14.56 38.49 10.72
N PRO A 454 -13.79 39.52 11.08
CA PRO A 454 -13.82 40.10 12.44
C PRO A 454 -15.00 41.05 12.72
N ASP A 455 -15.76 41.41 11.68
CA ASP A 455 -16.94 42.28 11.77
C ASP A 455 -18.25 41.46 11.65
N ALA A 456 -18.15 40.13 11.49
CA ALA A 456 -19.28 39.23 11.38
C ALA A 456 -19.78 38.86 12.80
N ASP A 457 -21.10 38.84 12.93
CA ASP A 457 -21.88 38.77 14.17
C ASP A 457 -23.32 38.57 13.68
N ASN A 458 -23.56 37.34 13.21
CA ASN A 458 -24.68 36.95 12.37
C ASN A 458 -26.01 37.07 13.13
N ASP A 459 -25.97 36.87 14.43
CA ASP A 459 -27.14 36.90 15.32
C ASP A 459 -27.22 38.16 16.22
N SER A 460 -26.17 38.99 16.22
CA SER A 460 -26.06 40.30 16.87
C SER A 460 -25.95 40.27 18.40
N ASP A 461 -25.35 39.22 18.96
CA ASP A 461 -25.14 39.00 20.39
C ASP A 461 -23.91 39.72 20.95
N GLY A 462 -22.95 40.00 20.06
CA GLY A 462 -21.74 40.74 20.32
C GLY A 462 -20.50 39.87 20.53
N ILE A 463 -20.60 38.54 20.39
CA ILE A 463 -19.50 37.62 20.11
C ILE A 463 -19.34 37.58 18.57
N PRO A 464 -18.12 37.74 18.03
CA PRO A 464 -17.90 37.57 16.60
C PRO A 464 -18.11 36.13 16.14
N ASP A 465 -18.56 35.93 14.89
CA ASP A 465 -18.83 34.58 14.34
C ASP A 465 -17.63 33.62 14.51
N TYR A 466 -16.39 34.09 14.37
CA TYR A 466 -15.16 33.27 14.50
C TYR A 466 -14.85 32.82 15.94
N GLN A 467 -15.53 33.37 16.94
CA GLN A 467 -15.42 32.96 18.35
C GLN A 467 -16.71 32.29 18.83
N ASP A 468 -17.67 32.06 17.92
CA ASP A 468 -19.02 31.66 18.25
C ASP A 468 -19.43 30.35 17.58
N THR A 469 -19.24 29.26 18.33
CA THR A 469 -19.68 27.91 17.95
C THR A 469 -21.16 27.80 17.50
N ASP A 470 -22.05 28.75 17.83
CA ASP A 470 -23.44 28.79 17.35
C ASP A 470 -23.92 30.21 16.96
N ASP A 471 -23.47 30.70 15.81
CA ASP A 471 -23.80 31.98 15.15
C ASP A 471 -25.31 32.25 14.81
N GLU A 472 -26.22 31.46 15.37
CA GLU A 472 -27.69 31.59 15.25
C GLU A 472 -28.44 31.81 16.59
N ASP A 473 -27.76 31.92 17.74
CA ASP A 473 -28.37 31.95 19.09
C ASP A 473 -29.19 33.22 19.40
N GLY A 474 -28.80 34.36 18.83
CA GLY A 474 -29.49 35.64 18.91
C GLY A 474 -28.88 36.66 19.89
N PRO A 475 -29.38 37.91 19.90
CA PRO A 475 -28.66 39.09 20.42
C PRO A 475 -28.54 39.20 21.96
N THR A 476 -28.72 38.11 22.69
CA THR A 476 -28.57 38.00 24.14
C THR A 476 -27.39 37.13 24.55
N GLY A 477 -26.77 36.36 23.64
CA GLY A 477 -25.74 35.37 23.94
C GLY A 477 -26.33 34.38 24.92
N ASP A 478 -27.30 33.61 24.46
CA ASP A 478 -28.15 32.71 25.25
C ASP A 478 -28.16 31.38 24.48
N ALA A 479 -26.97 30.79 24.43
CA ALA A 479 -26.62 29.70 23.51
C ALA A 479 -27.50 28.47 23.74
N ASP A 480 -27.96 28.29 24.97
CA ASP A 480 -28.90 27.24 25.34
C ASP A 480 -30.39 27.68 25.35
N GLY A 481 -30.67 28.97 25.26
CA GLY A 481 -32.01 29.54 25.22
C GLY A 481 -32.79 29.49 26.54
N ASP A 482 -32.11 29.36 27.69
CA ASP A 482 -32.70 29.30 29.04
C ASP A 482 -33.20 30.68 29.52
N GLY A 483 -32.64 31.75 28.96
CA GLY A 483 -33.01 33.14 29.20
C GLY A 483 -32.12 33.89 30.20
N LEU A 484 -31.08 33.27 30.74
CA LEU A 484 -29.86 33.92 31.17
C LEU A 484 -29.06 34.36 29.94
N THR A 485 -27.91 34.99 30.18
CA THR A 485 -26.98 35.35 29.11
C THR A 485 -25.65 34.77 29.52
N ASN A 486 -24.78 34.44 28.56
CA ASN A 486 -23.45 33.87 28.80
C ASN A 486 -22.66 34.68 29.86
N ALA A 487 -22.81 36.01 29.86
CA ALA A 487 -22.18 36.91 30.85
C ALA A 487 -22.82 36.91 32.26
N GLU A 488 -24.09 36.52 32.38
CA GLU A 488 -24.78 36.26 33.65
C GLU A 488 -24.35 34.90 34.22
N GLU A 489 -24.10 33.91 33.36
CA GLU A 489 -23.69 32.54 33.70
C GLU A 489 -22.21 32.44 34.08
N ASP A 490 -21.31 33.04 33.29
CA ASP A 490 -19.89 33.14 33.61
C ASP A 490 -19.65 33.89 34.94
N ALA A 491 -20.51 34.86 35.26
CA ALA A 491 -20.46 35.56 36.54
C ALA A 491 -20.89 34.68 37.75
N CYS A 492 -21.68 33.62 37.56
CA CYS A 492 -21.88 32.56 38.56
C CYS A 492 -20.82 31.47 38.48
N GLY A 493 -20.25 31.23 37.30
CA GLY A 493 -19.44 30.06 36.94
C GLY A 493 -20.29 28.89 36.43
N SER A 494 -21.52 29.15 35.99
CA SER A 494 -22.44 28.18 35.40
C SER A 494 -22.19 28.08 33.89
N ASP A 495 -22.53 26.96 33.28
CA ASP A 495 -22.19 26.59 31.91
C ASP A 495 -23.10 27.32 30.91
N PRO A 496 -22.57 28.27 30.11
CA PRO A 496 -23.38 29.06 29.16
C PRO A 496 -24.01 28.26 28.02
N LEU A 497 -23.61 26.99 27.85
CA LEU A 497 -24.14 26.08 26.82
C LEU A 497 -25.10 25.03 27.41
N ASP A 498 -25.31 25.02 28.73
CA ASP A 498 -26.18 24.08 29.42
C ASP A 498 -27.22 24.82 30.26
N PRO A 499 -28.52 24.76 29.89
CA PRO A 499 -29.57 25.57 30.52
C PRO A 499 -29.93 25.09 31.94
N ASP A 500 -29.09 24.22 32.53
CA ASP A 500 -29.23 23.43 33.76
C ASP A 500 -27.84 22.88 34.16
N THR A 501 -26.93 23.77 34.57
CA THR A 501 -25.48 23.52 34.75
C THR A 501 -25.16 22.33 35.66
N ASP A 502 -25.92 22.17 36.74
CA ASP A 502 -25.70 21.08 37.69
C ASP A 502 -26.54 19.82 37.39
N GLY A 503 -27.37 19.92 36.33
CA GLY A 503 -28.12 18.84 35.71
C GLY A 503 -29.23 18.28 36.59
N ASP A 504 -29.79 19.10 37.49
CA ASP A 504 -30.80 18.69 38.46
C ASP A 504 -32.25 18.83 37.93
N GLY A 505 -32.42 19.56 36.83
CA GLY A 505 -33.67 19.74 36.11
C GLY A 505 -34.43 21.02 36.44
N VAL A 506 -33.87 21.93 37.24
CA VAL A 506 -34.31 23.31 37.36
C VAL A 506 -33.30 24.19 36.65
N GLY A 507 -33.69 24.77 35.51
CA GLY A 507 -32.74 25.56 34.73
C GLY A 507 -32.24 26.79 35.48
N ASP A 508 -31.00 27.17 35.18
CA ASP A 508 -30.21 28.15 35.92
C ASP A 508 -30.97 29.48 36.12
N MET A 509 -31.73 29.93 35.11
CA MET A 509 -32.57 31.13 35.23
C MET A 509 -33.66 31.04 36.32
N GLU A 510 -34.21 29.83 36.53
CA GLU A 510 -35.32 29.56 37.45
C GLU A 510 -34.83 29.42 38.91
N GLU A 511 -33.55 29.14 39.13
CA GLU A 511 -32.92 28.98 40.46
C GLU A 511 -32.50 30.31 41.13
N GLY A 512 -32.36 31.36 40.33
CA GLY A 512 -32.20 32.74 40.81
C GLY A 512 -30.75 33.26 40.81
N PRO A 513 -30.54 34.57 41.07
CA PRO A 513 -29.25 35.22 40.83
C PRO A 513 -28.11 34.64 41.69
N CYS A 514 -26.89 34.70 41.16
CA CYS A 514 -25.59 34.11 41.55
C CYS A 514 -25.11 34.20 43.03
N ASN A 515 -25.97 34.43 44.02
CA ASN A 515 -25.68 34.50 45.44
C ASN A 515 -26.79 33.98 46.36
N GLU A 516 -27.84 33.37 45.80
CA GLU A 516 -28.85 32.64 46.57
C GLU A 516 -28.31 31.22 46.85
N ASP A 517 -28.30 30.86 48.13
CA ASP A 517 -27.79 29.63 48.73
C ASP A 517 -28.81 29.31 49.84
N ASP A 518 -29.83 28.55 49.46
CA ASP A 518 -31.05 28.38 50.25
C ASP A 518 -30.89 27.37 51.39
N ASP A 519 -29.99 26.40 51.25
CA ASP A 519 -29.66 25.43 52.30
C ASP A 519 -28.53 25.91 53.26
N CYS A 520 -27.80 26.96 52.86
CA CYS A 520 -26.70 27.65 53.54
C CYS A 520 -25.46 26.76 53.79
N ASP A 521 -25.18 25.82 52.91
CA ASP A 521 -23.99 24.99 52.99
C ASP A 521 -22.73 25.67 52.41
N GLY A 522 -22.93 26.76 51.67
CA GLY A 522 -21.91 27.58 51.04
C GLY A 522 -21.71 27.34 49.55
N VAL A 523 -22.54 26.52 48.92
CA VAL A 523 -22.66 26.32 47.47
C VAL A 523 -23.89 27.10 46.98
N PRO A 524 -23.76 27.99 45.96
CA PRO A 524 -24.92 28.63 45.34
C PRO A 524 -25.85 27.61 44.67
N ASN A 525 -27.16 27.90 44.64
CA ASN A 525 -28.18 26.97 44.13
C ASN A 525 -27.87 26.44 42.71
N VAL A 526 -27.35 27.28 41.80
CA VAL A 526 -26.92 26.92 40.43
C VAL A 526 -25.78 25.89 40.32
N PHE A 527 -25.24 25.43 41.44
CA PHE A 527 -24.24 24.35 41.51
C PHE A 527 -24.60 23.27 42.53
N ASP A 528 -25.80 23.37 43.12
CA ASP A 528 -26.26 22.47 44.16
C ASP A 528 -27.40 21.59 43.65
N ALA A 529 -27.01 20.55 42.91
CA ALA A 529 -27.91 19.54 42.34
C ALA A 529 -28.73 18.74 43.36
N VAL A 530 -28.62 19.08 44.65
CA VAL A 530 -29.40 18.52 45.74
C VAL A 530 -29.94 19.65 46.60
N ASP A 531 -30.83 20.49 46.05
CA ASP A 531 -31.55 21.51 46.82
C ASP A 531 -32.34 20.87 47.98
N ASP A 532 -31.70 20.84 49.17
CA ASP A 532 -32.20 20.15 50.36
C ASP A 532 -32.59 21.08 51.50
N ASP A 533 -32.76 22.38 51.28
CA ASP A 533 -33.66 23.28 52.05
C ASP A 533 -33.57 23.15 53.62
N LEU A 534 -32.41 22.76 54.18
CA LEU A 534 -32.32 22.25 55.56
C LEU A 534 -31.33 22.98 56.47
N CYS A 535 -31.57 24.28 56.65
CA CYS A 535 -31.15 24.98 57.85
C CYS A 535 -32.06 24.66 59.07
N ASP A 536 -31.50 23.89 60.03
CA ASP A 536 -31.95 23.57 61.42
C ASP A 536 -32.78 22.29 61.69
N ARG A 537 -32.10 21.27 62.27
CA ARG A 537 -32.67 20.16 63.08
C ARG A 537 -33.05 20.66 64.50
N PRO A 538 -33.98 20.07 65.31
CA PRO A 538 -34.13 18.60 65.51
C PRO A 538 -35.52 18.02 65.96
N GLU A 539 -35.62 16.68 65.85
CA GLU A 539 -36.54 15.74 66.53
C GLU A 539 -38.05 16.09 66.60
N GLN A 540 -38.86 15.52 65.70
CA GLN A 540 -40.11 14.85 66.09
C GLN A 540 -40.70 13.93 65.02
N GLN A 541 -40.75 12.65 65.39
CA GLN A 541 -41.92 11.76 65.27
C GLN A 541 -42.27 11.25 63.86
N ASP A 542 -41.96 9.97 63.66
CA ASP A 542 -42.62 8.98 62.81
C ASP A 542 -43.89 9.50 62.13
N ASP A 543 -43.77 9.99 60.89
CA ASP A 543 -44.84 10.00 59.91
C ASP A 543 -44.16 9.69 58.55
N ASP A 544 -43.97 8.39 58.30
CA ASP A 544 -43.90 7.88 56.92
C ASP A 544 -45.08 8.52 56.16
N PRO A 545 -44.89 9.29 55.08
CA PRO A 545 -45.94 9.38 54.09
C PRO A 545 -46.12 7.95 53.59
N PRO A 546 -47.30 7.34 53.76
CA PRO A 546 -47.48 6.00 53.26
C PRO A 546 -47.22 6.06 51.76
N LEU A 547 -46.47 5.08 51.24
CA LEU A 547 -46.93 4.42 50.03
C LEU A 547 -48.45 4.40 50.10
N GLN A 548 -49.14 5.21 49.30
CA GLN A 548 -50.41 4.73 48.81
C GLN A 548 -50.02 3.46 48.05
N GLY A 549 -50.11 2.32 48.72
CA GLY A 549 -49.99 0.96 48.16
C GLY A 549 -51.13 0.68 47.19
N ASP A 550 -51.52 1.70 46.44
CA ASP A 550 -52.75 1.93 45.73
C ASP A 550 -52.48 2.66 44.39
N THR A 551 -51.31 3.29 44.15
CA THR A 551 -51.00 4.03 42.90
C THR A 551 -51.09 3.13 41.67
N PHE A 552 -50.50 1.93 41.72
CA PHE A 552 -50.68 0.92 40.67
C PHE A 552 -51.80 -0.08 40.99
N THR A 553 -52.91 0.36 41.58
CA THR A 553 -54.09 -0.50 41.81
C THR A 553 -55.31 -0.08 40.97
N GLY A 554 -55.95 -1.06 40.34
CA GLY A 554 -57.15 -0.84 39.54
C GLY A 554 -56.91 -0.30 38.12
N GLY A 555 -55.70 -0.43 37.58
CA GLY A 555 -55.32 -0.01 36.22
C GLY A 555 -54.60 -1.10 35.43
N ASN A 556 -54.14 -0.79 34.21
CA ASN A 556 -53.31 -1.66 33.38
C ASN A 556 -52.15 -0.85 32.77
N PHE A 557 -50.98 -1.49 32.68
CA PHE A 557 -49.82 -1.02 31.92
C PHE A 557 -50.06 -1.18 30.41
N THR A 558 -49.88 -0.11 29.64
CA THR A 558 -50.12 -0.02 28.19
C THR A 558 -49.14 0.95 27.52
N GLY A 559 -49.14 1.06 26.19
CA GLY A 559 -48.53 2.17 25.45
C GLY A 559 -49.55 3.24 25.03
N GLY A 560 -49.07 4.34 24.45
CA GLY A 560 -49.86 5.51 24.01
C GLY A 560 -50.98 5.16 23.05
N ALA A 561 -50.70 4.28 22.08
CA ALA A 561 -51.56 3.99 20.92
C ALA A 561 -53.09 4.09 21.11
N CYS A 562 -53.77 4.67 20.13
CA CYS A 562 -55.23 4.65 20.04
C CYS A 562 -55.79 3.22 19.87
N ASN A 563 -56.92 2.90 20.54
CA ASN A 563 -57.49 1.55 20.58
C ASN A 563 -58.01 1.10 19.20
N VAL A 564 -57.15 0.54 18.36
CA VAL A 564 -57.56 -0.36 17.28
C VAL A 564 -57.39 -1.76 17.83
N ASN A 565 -58.48 -2.54 17.85
CA ASN A 565 -58.39 -3.95 18.20
C ASN A 565 -57.70 -4.60 16.99
N PRO A 566 -56.41 -4.98 17.04
CA PRO A 566 -55.77 -5.57 15.88
C PRO A 566 -56.51 -6.86 15.62
N ALA A 567 -57.27 -6.91 14.53
CA ALA A 567 -57.68 -8.17 13.98
C ALA A 567 -56.35 -8.87 13.64
N ALA A 568 -55.89 -9.77 14.52
CA ALA A 568 -54.79 -10.67 14.19
C ALA A 568 -55.07 -11.15 12.76
N PRO A 569 -54.21 -10.83 11.78
CA PRO A 569 -54.52 -11.19 10.42
C PRO A 569 -54.66 -12.70 10.41
N ALA A 570 -55.84 -13.18 10.07
CA ALA A 570 -56.15 -14.58 9.80
C ALA A 570 -55.44 -15.00 8.50
N LEU A 571 -54.14 -14.74 8.40
CA LEU A 571 -53.25 -15.01 7.27
C LEU A 571 -52.29 -16.17 7.54
N TRP A 572 -52.50 -16.93 8.63
CA TRP A 572 -51.92 -18.27 8.80
C TRP A 572 -52.07 -19.19 7.57
N PRO A 573 -53.12 -19.08 6.71
CA PRO A 573 -53.11 -19.82 5.45
C PRO A 573 -52.11 -19.31 4.39
N ALA A 574 -51.68 -18.04 4.38
CA ALA A 574 -50.73 -17.53 3.37
C ALA A 574 -49.29 -18.04 3.62
N LEU A 575 -48.85 -18.04 4.88
CA LEU A 575 -47.55 -18.58 5.30
C LEU A 575 -47.46 -20.10 5.04
N LEU A 576 -48.54 -20.84 5.31
CA LEU A 576 -48.65 -22.26 4.98
C LEU A 576 -48.81 -22.52 3.47
N SER A 577 -49.27 -21.54 2.68
CA SER A 577 -49.37 -21.65 1.22
C SER A 577 -48.01 -21.48 0.53
N LEU A 578 -47.15 -20.61 1.06
CA LEU A 578 -45.75 -20.47 0.62
C LEU A 578 -44.95 -21.75 0.94
N ILE A 579 -45.15 -22.34 2.12
CA ILE A 579 -44.58 -23.64 2.49
C ILE A 579 -45.19 -24.80 1.68
N ALA A 580 -46.45 -24.70 1.25
CA ALA A 580 -47.12 -25.72 0.44
C ALA A 580 -46.72 -25.67 -1.05
N LEU A 581 -46.23 -24.54 -1.57
CA LEU A 581 -45.65 -24.45 -2.91
C LEU A 581 -44.29 -25.18 -3.00
N ALA A 582 -43.58 -25.34 -1.89
CA ALA A 582 -42.33 -26.11 -1.79
C ALA A 582 -42.51 -27.65 -1.82
N ARG A 583 -43.66 -28.16 -2.27
CA ARG A 583 -43.95 -29.62 -2.38
C ARG A 583 -43.26 -30.30 -3.58
N ARG A 584 -42.01 -29.98 -3.88
CA ARG A 584 -41.14 -30.81 -4.73
C ARG A 584 -39.65 -30.70 -4.37
N ARG A 585 -39.28 -30.92 -3.11
CA ARG A 585 -38.00 -31.54 -2.75
C ARG A 585 -38.11 -32.03 -1.31
N LYS A 586 -37.80 -33.29 -1.09
CA LYS A 586 -37.85 -33.92 0.24
C LYS A 586 -36.53 -33.65 0.95
N GLY A 587 -36.61 -33.01 2.10
CA GLY A 587 -35.58 -33.07 3.13
C GLY A 587 -34.94 -31.74 3.44
N LEU A 588 -35.46 -31.06 4.46
CA LEU A 588 -34.70 -30.58 5.62
C LEU A 588 -35.72 -29.99 6.61
N LEU A 589 -35.96 -30.69 7.71
CA LEU A 589 -36.81 -30.22 8.81
C LEU A 589 -36.30 -30.91 10.07
N ALA A 590 -35.10 -30.51 10.50
CA ALA A 590 -34.47 -30.93 11.75
C ALA A 590 -33.19 -30.12 11.97
N LEU A 591 -33.31 -28.89 12.48
CA LEU A 591 -32.25 -28.15 13.18
C LEU A 591 -32.90 -26.91 13.82
N LEU A 592 -33.70 -27.14 14.88
CA LEU A 592 -34.31 -26.07 15.69
C LEU A 592 -34.35 -26.48 17.19
N ALA A 593 -33.38 -27.27 17.62
CA ALA A 593 -33.34 -27.76 19.00
C ALA A 593 -31.90 -28.10 19.42
N ALA A 594 -31.07 -27.10 19.63
CA ALA A 594 -29.89 -27.21 20.48
C ALA A 594 -29.51 -25.81 20.97
N GLY A 595 -29.56 -25.58 22.29
CA GLY A 595 -28.89 -24.41 22.88
C GLY A 595 -29.72 -23.43 23.71
N VAL A 596 -30.75 -23.85 24.47
CA VAL A 596 -31.20 -23.03 25.62
C VAL A 596 -31.42 -23.93 26.84
N SER A 597 -30.38 -24.03 27.68
CA SER A 597 -30.53 -24.45 29.06
C SER A 597 -29.35 -23.94 29.89
N ALA A 598 -29.50 -22.74 30.43
CA ALA A 598 -28.85 -22.34 31.67
C ALA A 598 -29.95 -21.95 32.68
N PRO A 599 -29.92 -22.44 33.92
CA PRO A 599 -30.86 -22.03 34.95
C PRO A 599 -30.38 -20.69 35.54
N ALA A 600 -31.20 -19.65 35.46
CA ALA A 600 -30.95 -18.40 36.18
C ALA A 600 -31.06 -18.64 37.69
N GLN A 601 -30.02 -18.27 38.44
CA GLN A 601 -30.08 -18.12 39.90
C GLN A 601 -30.77 -16.79 40.22
N ALA A 602 -31.80 -16.83 41.07
CA ALA A 602 -32.51 -15.65 41.53
C ALA A 602 -31.71 -14.91 42.61
N GLN A 603 -31.50 -13.60 42.40
CA GLN A 603 -31.22 -12.58 43.42
C GLN A 603 -32.10 -11.33 43.12
N ASP A 604 -32.22 -10.45 44.11
CA ASP A 604 -33.33 -9.51 44.39
C ASP A 604 -34.03 -8.79 43.21
N ALA A 605 -35.35 -8.61 43.38
CA ALA A 605 -36.28 -8.06 42.37
C ALA A 605 -36.20 -6.52 42.28
N GLY A 606 -35.44 -6.03 41.30
CA GLY A 606 -35.53 -4.67 40.74
C GLY A 606 -36.48 -4.61 39.53
N GLN A 607 -36.93 -3.41 39.17
CA GLN A 607 -37.84 -3.16 38.02
C GLN A 607 -37.11 -3.46 36.70
N ALA A 608 -37.74 -4.17 35.75
CA ALA A 608 -37.02 -4.85 34.66
C ALA A 608 -37.82 -5.01 33.35
N ILE A 609 -38.35 -3.93 32.76
CA ILE A 609 -38.94 -3.97 31.40
C ILE A 609 -38.36 -2.83 30.57
N ASN A 610 -37.74 -3.16 29.43
CA ASN A 610 -37.37 -2.18 28.42
C ASN A 610 -38.61 -1.80 27.58
N ALA A 611 -39.04 -0.54 27.71
CA ALA A 611 -40.17 0.03 26.99
C ALA A 611 -39.77 0.67 25.64
N GLN A 612 -38.49 0.90 25.37
CA GLN A 612 -38.02 1.30 24.03
C GLN A 612 -37.81 0.03 23.18
N ARG A 613 -38.67 -0.15 22.17
CA ARG A 613 -38.70 -1.37 21.34
C ARG A 613 -38.03 -1.21 19.98
N PHE A 614 -37.80 0.02 19.53
CA PHE A 614 -37.18 0.25 18.23
C PHE A 614 -35.74 -0.22 18.28
N ARG A 615 -35.37 -0.99 17.26
CA ARG A 615 -34.04 -1.52 17.06
C ARG A 615 -33.77 -1.48 15.56
N PRO A 616 -32.77 -0.72 15.11
CA PRO A 616 -32.46 -0.64 13.69
C PRO A 616 -32.00 -2.00 13.15
N VAL A 617 -32.21 -2.24 11.86
CA VAL A 617 -31.57 -3.38 11.16
C VAL A 617 -30.09 -3.07 10.95
N THR A 618 -29.24 -4.08 10.97
CA THR A 618 -27.79 -3.84 10.88
C THR A 618 -27.34 -3.17 9.59
N ASP A 619 -27.95 -3.45 8.44
CA ASP A 619 -27.49 -2.88 7.16
C ASP A 619 -28.18 -1.58 6.74
N GLY A 620 -29.29 -1.21 7.38
CA GLY A 620 -30.14 -0.09 6.99
C GLY A 620 -30.68 -0.12 5.54
N GLN A 621 -30.40 -1.14 4.73
CA GLN A 621 -30.50 -0.99 3.28
C GLN A 621 -31.94 -0.90 2.78
N ARG A 622 -32.83 -1.70 3.38
CA ARG A 622 -34.18 -1.99 2.85
C ARG A 622 -35.33 -1.77 3.81
N PHE A 623 -35.06 -1.71 5.11
CA PHE A 623 -36.04 -1.60 6.18
C PHE A 623 -35.41 -0.90 7.39
N PHE A 624 -36.24 -0.44 8.32
CA PHE A 624 -35.80 0.18 9.56
C PHE A 624 -35.66 -0.83 10.69
N THR A 625 -36.56 -1.81 10.80
CA THR A 625 -36.62 -2.76 11.95
C THR A 625 -36.65 -4.23 11.54
N LEU A 626 -36.80 -4.53 10.24
CA LEU A 626 -36.95 -5.89 9.73
C LEU A 626 -35.75 -6.33 8.89
N ASP A 627 -35.04 -7.35 9.37
CA ASP A 627 -33.98 -8.00 8.59
C ASP A 627 -34.52 -8.57 7.28
N ASP A 628 -33.76 -8.44 6.20
CA ASP A 628 -33.96 -9.21 4.97
C ASP A 628 -33.01 -10.43 4.93
N THR A 629 -33.01 -11.20 3.83
CA THR A 629 -32.20 -12.44 3.75
C THR A 629 -30.86 -12.26 3.05
N THR A 630 -30.53 -11.06 2.59
CA THR A 630 -29.33 -10.77 1.81
C THR A 630 -28.17 -10.45 2.75
N VAL A 631 -27.07 -11.16 2.56
CA VAL A 631 -25.74 -10.81 3.11
C VAL A 631 -24.97 -10.18 1.96
N GLY A 632 -24.28 -9.06 2.21
CA GLY A 632 -23.44 -8.42 1.17
C GLY A 632 -22.15 -9.20 0.89
N PRO A 633 -21.25 -8.66 0.06
CA PRO A 633 -19.98 -9.30 -0.29
C PRO A 633 -19.15 -9.65 0.95
N ALA A 634 -18.38 -10.73 0.89
CA ALA A 634 -17.56 -11.14 2.02
C ALA A 634 -16.49 -10.08 2.33
N PHE A 635 -16.19 -9.89 3.60
CA PHE A 635 -15.21 -8.94 4.13
C PHE A 635 -15.53 -7.46 3.93
N THR A 636 -16.76 -7.13 3.52
CA THR A 636 -17.24 -5.74 3.56
C THR A 636 -17.75 -5.37 4.95
N ALA A 637 -17.52 -4.12 5.36
CA ALA A 637 -18.05 -3.54 6.59
C ALA A 637 -18.90 -2.31 6.28
N GLY A 638 -19.76 -1.91 7.20
CA GLY A 638 -20.57 -0.70 7.07
C GLY A 638 -21.12 -0.23 8.40
N GLY A 639 -21.75 0.93 8.38
CA GLY A 639 -22.22 1.61 9.58
C GLY A 639 -23.49 2.42 9.36
N SER A 640 -24.22 2.67 10.44
CA SER A 640 -25.43 3.50 10.42
C SER A 640 -25.59 4.25 11.73
N LEU A 641 -26.00 5.51 11.62
CA LEU A 641 -26.51 6.32 12.73
C LEU A 641 -28.00 6.50 12.52
N MET A 642 -28.82 5.97 13.43
CA MET A 642 -30.28 6.12 13.38
C MET A 642 -30.82 6.83 14.61
N MET A 643 -31.42 8.00 14.44
CA MET A 643 -32.15 8.71 15.47
C MET A 643 -33.62 8.30 15.44
N ASN A 644 -34.19 7.96 16.60
CA ASN A 644 -35.60 7.64 16.75
C ASN A 644 -36.23 8.37 17.94
N TYR A 645 -37.43 8.89 17.74
CA TYR A 645 -38.24 9.55 18.76
C TYR A 645 -39.56 8.80 18.95
N ALA A 646 -39.93 8.54 20.21
CA ALA A 646 -41.15 7.86 20.59
C ALA A 646 -41.94 8.67 21.64
N HIS A 647 -43.20 8.98 21.33
CA HIS A 647 -44.11 9.64 22.26
C HIS A 647 -45.07 8.63 22.93
N ASP A 648 -45.17 8.70 24.25
CA ASP A 648 -45.91 7.86 25.16
C ASP A 648 -45.71 6.34 24.95
N PRO A 649 -44.46 5.82 24.90
CA PRO A 649 -44.25 4.38 24.75
C PRO A 649 -44.74 3.58 25.98
N PHE A 650 -44.87 4.21 27.16
CA PHE A 650 -45.28 3.52 28.37
C PHE A 650 -46.20 4.34 29.29
N ILE A 651 -47.46 3.92 29.42
CA ILE A 651 -48.51 4.58 30.22
C ILE A 651 -49.19 3.57 31.16
N TYR A 652 -49.39 3.96 32.41
CA TYR A 652 -50.32 3.30 33.31
C TYR A 652 -51.73 3.90 33.25
N ARG A 653 -52.71 3.10 32.82
CA ARG A 653 -54.11 3.55 32.64
C ARG A 653 -55.05 3.02 33.70
N TYR A 654 -55.76 3.90 34.38
CA TYR A 654 -56.71 3.52 35.42
C TYR A 654 -58.05 3.05 34.85
N THR A 655 -58.62 1.96 35.38
CA THR A 655 -59.92 1.42 34.91
C THR A 655 -61.14 2.07 35.56
N ASP A 656 -60.93 2.97 36.54
CA ASP A 656 -61.96 3.65 37.32
C ASP A 656 -62.23 5.11 36.87
N GLY A 657 -61.57 5.56 35.80
CA GLY A 657 -61.77 6.88 35.20
C GLY A 657 -60.91 8.00 35.78
N ARG A 658 -59.88 7.68 36.58
CA ARG A 658 -58.76 8.60 36.87
C ARG A 658 -57.96 8.93 35.60
N GLU A 659 -57.24 10.04 35.60
CA GLU A 659 -56.36 10.42 34.49
C GLU A 659 -55.24 9.41 34.31
N ASP A 660 -54.94 9.08 33.05
CA ASP A 660 -53.87 8.15 32.69
C ASP A 660 -52.51 8.75 33.13
N PHE A 661 -51.59 7.89 33.56
CA PHE A 661 -50.32 8.30 34.14
C PHE A 661 -49.17 7.83 33.23
N PRO A 662 -48.50 8.73 32.49
CA PRO A 662 -47.38 8.37 31.64
C PRO A 662 -46.18 7.97 32.51
N ILE A 663 -45.68 6.75 32.30
CA ILE A 663 -44.45 6.27 32.95
C ILE A 663 -43.23 6.73 32.13
N LEU A 664 -43.33 6.63 30.80
CA LEU A 664 -42.42 7.28 29.86
C LEU A 664 -43.27 8.05 28.85
N SER A 665 -42.98 9.35 28.71
CA SER A 665 -43.72 10.24 27.81
C SER A 665 -42.96 10.58 26.54
N ASN A 666 -41.71 11.03 26.61
CA ASN A 666 -40.90 11.30 25.42
C ASN A 666 -39.62 10.49 25.55
N VAL A 667 -39.21 9.83 24.47
CA VAL A 667 -37.94 9.10 24.42
C VAL A 667 -37.30 9.37 23.07
N ALA A 668 -36.17 10.09 23.07
CA ALA A 668 -35.29 10.26 21.93
C ALA A 668 -34.06 9.34 22.09
N THR A 669 -33.66 8.66 21.02
CA THR A 669 -32.57 7.68 21.06
C THR A 669 -31.79 7.74 19.75
N ALA A 670 -30.46 7.76 19.83
CA ALA A 670 -29.56 7.56 18.71
C ALA A 670 -28.97 6.14 18.79
N ASP A 671 -29.21 5.33 17.78
CA ASP A 671 -28.67 3.99 17.66
C ASP A 671 -27.43 4.04 16.74
N LEU A 672 -26.27 3.66 17.28
CA LEU A 672 -25.03 3.50 16.53
C LEU A 672 -24.88 2.03 16.13
N VAL A 673 -24.82 1.77 14.83
CA VAL A 673 -24.85 0.43 14.27
C VAL A 673 -23.61 0.19 13.42
N GLY A 674 -22.91 -0.91 13.66
CA GLY A 674 -21.76 -1.35 12.85
C GLY A 674 -21.91 -2.81 12.46
N TRP A 675 -21.45 -3.18 11.26
CA TRP A 675 -21.54 -4.56 10.80
C TRP A 675 -20.38 -4.97 9.89
N VAL A 676 -20.13 -6.28 9.83
CA VAL A 676 -19.20 -6.93 8.91
C VAL A 676 -19.87 -8.14 8.26
N ASN A 677 -19.68 -8.28 6.94
CA ASN A 677 -20.12 -9.44 6.18
C ASN A 677 -19.01 -10.48 6.16
N LEU A 678 -19.31 -11.69 6.59
CA LEU A 678 -18.53 -12.90 6.37
C LEU A 678 -19.22 -13.72 5.26
N PRO A 679 -18.56 -14.74 4.68
CA PRO A 679 -19.20 -15.61 3.70
C PRO A 679 -20.55 -16.16 4.19
N ARG A 680 -21.64 -15.66 3.61
CA ARG A 680 -23.04 -16.02 3.90
C ARG A 680 -23.53 -15.69 5.32
N VAL A 681 -22.79 -14.90 6.09
CA VAL A 681 -23.15 -14.51 7.46
C VAL A 681 -22.81 -13.05 7.68
N ARG A 682 -23.77 -12.22 8.09
CA ARG A 682 -23.48 -10.87 8.60
C ARG A 682 -23.43 -10.91 10.11
N VAL A 683 -22.45 -10.24 10.70
CA VAL A 683 -22.38 -9.96 12.14
C VAL A 683 -22.46 -8.45 12.32
N GLY A 684 -23.31 -7.99 13.24
CA GLY A 684 -23.44 -6.58 13.54
C GLY A 684 -23.68 -6.30 15.01
N VAL A 685 -23.39 -5.07 15.40
CA VAL A 685 -23.53 -4.51 16.74
C VAL A 685 -24.43 -3.28 16.65
N ASP A 686 -25.32 -3.13 17.62
CA ASP A 686 -26.26 -2.02 17.77
C ASP A 686 -26.13 -1.47 19.20
N LEU A 687 -25.77 -0.20 19.32
CA LEU A 687 -25.59 0.51 20.59
C LEU A 687 -26.58 1.68 20.67
N PRO A 688 -27.69 1.53 21.43
CA PRO A 688 -28.64 2.61 21.65
C PRO A 688 -28.14 3.60 22.71
N LEU A 689 -28.15 4.88 22.37
CA LEU A 689 -27.87 6.02 23.25
C LEU A 689 -29.16 6.81 23.44
N HIS A 690 -29.76 6.77 24.63
CA HIS A 690 -30.96 7.54 24.93
C HIS A 690 -30.56 8.99 25.20
N LEU A 691 -30.82 9.86 24.22
CA LEU A 691 -30.45 11.27 24.27
C LEU A 691 -31.32 12.03 25.27
N ALA A 692 -32.64 11.80 25.25
CA ALA A 692 -33.57 12.43 26.17
C ALA A 692 -34.71 11.48 26.54
N SER A 693 -35.10 11.45 27.82
CA SER A 693 -36.30 10.74 28.24
C SER A 693 -37.01 11.43 29.41
N THR A 694 -38.34 11.60 29.30
CA THR A 694 -39.17 12.27 30.32
C THR A 694 -40.22 11.31 30.86
N GLY A 695 -40.50 11.30 32.17
CA GLY A 695 -41.53 10.42 32.74
C GLY A 695 -41.53 10.28 34.25
N TYR A 696 -42.17 9.22 34.75
CA TYR A 696 -42.21 8.95 36.19
C TYR A 696 -40.90 8.30 36.66
N ALA A 697 -40.15 9.04 37.48
CA ALA A 697 -38.82 8.66 37.99
C ALA A 697 -37.77 8.47 36.87
N VAL A 698 -37.93 9.22 35.78
CA VAL A 698 -37.01 9.27 34.64
C VAL A 698 -36.99 10.72 34.12
N ASP A 699 -35.99 11.49 34.55
CA ASP A 699 -35.50 12.73 33.93
C ASP A 699 -33.97 12.63 33.92
N GLY A 700 -33.35 12.88 32.77
CA GLY A 700 -31.89 12.78 32.59
C GLY A 700 -31.45 12.61 31.13
N PHE A 701 -30.29 13.18 30.82
CA PHE A 701 -29.59 13.18 29.53
C PHE A 701 -28.58 12.02 29.42
N ARG A 702 -28.34 11.50 28.20
CA ARG A 702 -27.30 10.49 27.84
C ARG A 702 -27.29 9.16 28.62
N LEU A 703 -28.38 8.38 28.59
CA LEU A 703 -28.39 7.00 29.12
C LEU A 703 -28.00 5.97 28.04
N VAL A 704 -26.93 5.20 28.26
CA VAL A 704 -26.63 4.02 27.43
C VAL A 704 -27.76 3.00 27.60
N GLY A 705 -28.30 2.48 26.50
CA GLY A 705 -29.29 1.40 26.50
C GLY A 705 -28.64 0.02 26.39
N ASP A 706 -29.44 -1.04 26.25
CA ASP A 706 -28.92 -2.41 26.12
C ASP A 706 -28.25 -2.61 24.75
N ALA A 707 -26.93 -2.84 24.72
CA ALA A 707 -26.19 -3.15 23.51
C ALA A 707 -26.61 -4.51 22.94
N ARG A 708 -26.70 -4.61 21.60
CA ARG A 708 -27.06 -5.84 20.91
C ARG A 708 -25.94 -6.30 20.01
N VAL A 709 -25.63 -7.59 20.07
CA VAL A 709 -24.86 -8.30 19.04
C VAL A 709 -25.80 -9.21 18.27
N MET A 710 -25.80 -9.12 16.95
CA MET A 710 -26.65 -9.95 16.10
C MET A 710 -25.90 -10.57 14.93
N GLY A 711 -26.36 -11.76 14.54
CA GLY A 711 -25.86 -12.48 13.38
C GLY A 711 -27.01 -12.93 12.49
N VAL A 712 -26.92 -12.65 11.19
CA VAL A 712 -27.87 -13.11 10.16
C VAL A 712 -27.13 -14.01 9.18
N GLY A 713 -27.47 -15.30 9.20
CA GLY A 713 -26.89 -16.32 8.34
C GLY A 713 -27.85 -16.73 7.23
N GLU A 714 -27.41 -16.60 5.99
CA GLU A 714 -28.21 -16.97 4.82
C GLU A 714 -28.29 -18.50 4.66
N ILE A 715 -29.51 -19.03 4.56
CA ILE A 715 -29.76 -20.46 4.34
C ILE A 715 -30.06 -20.74 2.87
N ILE A 716 -31.01 -19.98 2.31
CA ILE A 716 -31.42 -20.04 0.91
C ILE A 716 -31.23 -18.63 0.34
N GLU A 717 -30.33 -18.52 -0.61
CA GLU A 717 -30.06 -17.29 -1.32
C GLU A 717 -31.23 -16.87 -2.21
N ARG A 718 -31.51 -15.57 -2.21
CA ARG A 718 -32.58 -14.97 -2.99
C ARG A 718 -32.08 -14.69 -4.42
N GLN A 719 -32.32 -15.64 -5.32
CA GLN A 719 -31.99 -15.55 -6.73
C GLN A 719 -33.09 -14.79 -7.51
N GLY A 720 -32.78 -13.60 -8.05
CA GLY A 720 -33.69 -12.77 -8.87
C GLY A 720 -35.06 -12.50 -8.20
N GLU A 721 -36.15 -12.71 -8.95
CA GLU A 721 -37.52 -12.75 -8.39
C GLU A 721 -37.76 -14.07 -7.64
N GLY A 722 -37.17 -14.21 -6.45
CA GLY A 722 -37.12 -15.47 -5.71
C GLY A 722 -37.45 -15.37 -4.22
N LEU A 723 -37.53 -16.54 -3.58
CA LEU A 723 -37.64 -16.69 -2.12
C LEU A 723 -36.25 -16.82 -1.51
N GLY A 724 -35.88 -15.92 -0.61
CA GLY A 724 -34.75 -16.08 0.29
C GLY A 724 -35.20 -16.59 1.67
N VAL A 725 -34.30 -17.29 2.36
CA VAL A 725 -34.48 -17.71 3.76
C VAL A 725 -33.17 -17.53 4.53
N ALA A 726 -33.23 -16.86 5.67
CA ALA A 726 -32.10 -16.70 6.57
C ALA A 726 -32.47 -17.12 8.01
N ALA A 727 -31.46 -17.46 8.81
CA ALA A 727 -31.59 -17.59 10.25
C ALA A 727 -30.95 -16.37 10.92
N ARG A 728 -31.62 -15.85 11.95
CA ARG A 728 -31.07 -14.78 12.79
C ARG A 728 -30.84 -15.26 14.20
N ALA A 729 -29.79 -14.78 14.84
CA ALA A 729 -29.52 -14.96 16.26
C ALA A 729 -29.07 -13.62 16.83
N PHE A 730 -29.48 -13.31 18.05
CA PHE A 730 -29.07 -12.08 18.72
C PHE A 730 -28.87 -12.28 20.22
N TRP A 731 -28.06 -11.41 20.78
CA TRP A 731 -27.75 -11.33 22.19
C TRP A 731 -27.80 -9.86 22.63
N ASP A 732 -28.75 -9.55 23.50
CA ASP A 732 -28.85 -8.25 24.16
C ASP A 732 -28.09 -8.33 25.50
N VAL A 733 -27.14 -7.42 25.66
CA VAL A 733 -26.32 -7.25 26.85
C VAL A 733 -26.99 -6.19 27.73
N PRO A 734 -27.23 -6.46 29.03
CA PRO A 734 -27.93 -5.53 29.92
C PRO A 734 -27.00 -4.40 30.36
N THR A 735 -26.62 -3.53 29.43
CA THR A 735 -25.80 -2.34 29.66
C THR A 735 -26.64 -1.13 30.06
N GLY A 736 -27.96 -1.18 29.83
CA GLY A 736 -28.85 -0.06 30.10
C GLY A 736 -29.39 0.02 31.52
N ASN A 737 -29.86 1.21 31.90
CA ASN A 737 -30.43 1.46 33.21
C ASN A 737 -31.83 0.84 33.35
N GLU A 738 -31.94 -0.22 34.16
CA GLU A 738 -33.20 -0.93 34.43
C GLU A 738 -34.22 -0.07 35.22
N ALA A 739 -33.76 0.89 36.02
CA ALA A 739 -34.62 1.79 36.80
C ALA A 739 -35.31 2.85 35.93
N ALA A 740 -34.74 3.14 34.75
CA ALA A 740 -35.27 4.11 33.79
C ALA A 740 -36.29 3.51 32.81
N TRP A 741 -36.62 2.21 32.91
CA TRP A 741 -37.51 1.49 31.97
C TRP A 741 -37.01 1.45 30.51
N LEU A 742 -35.72 1.73 30.29
CA LEU A 742 -35.06 1.76 28.98
C LEU A 742 -34.02 0.63 28.82
N GLY A 743 -33.87 -0.23 29.83
CA GLY A 743 -33.03 -1.43 29.81
C GLY A 743 -33.71 -2.64 30.46
N GLU A 744 -33.23 -3.84 30.13
CA GLU A 744 -33.62 -5.09 30.77
C GLU A 744 -32.57 -5.50 31.82
N ALA A 745 -33.02 -5.91 33.01
CA ALA A 745 -32.16 -6.33 34.13
C ALA A 745 -31.23 -7.52 33.84
N HIS A 746 -31.51 -8.25 32.76
CA HIS A 746 -30.87 -9.51 32.44
C HIS A 746 -30.65 -9.66 30.95
N THR A 747 -29.57 -10.36 30.61
CA THR A 747 -29.28 -10.80 29.26
C THR A 747 -30.48 -11.45 28.57
N VAL A 748 -30.81 -10.93 27.39
CA VAL A 748 -31.82 -11.51 26.50
C VAL A 748 -31.11 -12.17 25.32
N VAL A 749 -31.46 -13.42 25.03
CA VAL A 749 -30.96 -14.14 23.85
C VAL A 749 -32.13 -14.55 22.99
N GLY A 750 -31.97 -14.46 21.68
CA GLY A 750 -33.02 -14.85 20.74
C GLY A 750 -32.51 -15.47 19.47
N ALA A 751 -33.40 -16.19 18.81
CA ALA A 751 -33.17 -16.79 17.51
C ALA A 751 -34.46 -16.78 16.69
N GLY A 752 -34.33 -16.57 15.38
CA GLY A 752 -35.45 -16.44 14.47
C GLY A 752 -35.16 -16.90 13.05
N ALA A 753 -36.20 -16.85 12.22
CA ALA A 753 -36.12 -17.15 10.81
C ALA A 753 -36.72 -16.00 10.01
N VAL A 754 -35.96 -15.53 9.03
CA VAL A 754 -36.33 -14.46 8.12
C VAL A 754 -36.63 -15.09 6.76
N GLY A 755 -37.76 -14.70 6.18
CA GLY A 755 -38.13 -15.07 4.81
C GLY A 755 -38.38 -13.81 4.00
N SER A 756 -37.75 -13.73 2.82
CA SER A 756 -37.95 -12.60 1.91
C SER A 756 -38.36 -13.09 0.52
N TYR A 757 -39.20 -12.34 -0.17
CA TYR A 757 -39.66 -12.67 -1.51
C TYR A 757 -39.64 -11.43 -2.41
N GLN A 758 -38.83 -11.48 -3.46
CA GLN A 758 -38.73 -10.39 -4.44
C GLN A 758 -39.71 -10.63 -5.59
N TRP A 759 -40.47 -9.61 -5.94
CA TRP A 759 -41.32 -9.60 -7.13
C TRP A 759 -41.33 -8.22 -7.76
N ARG A 760 -40.70 -8.07 -8.93
CA ARG A 760 -40.47 -6.80 -9.61
C ARG A 760 -39.73 -5.82 -8.70
N GLY A 761 -40.22 -4.59 -8.55
CA GLY A 761 -39.70 -3.62 -7.59
C GLY A 761 -40.20 -3.79 -6.15
N LEU A 762 -40.99 -4.84 -5.83
CA LEU A 762 -41.54 -5.07 -4.49
C LEU A 762 -40.78 -6.19 -3.78
N LEU A 763 -40.13 -5.86 -2.67
CA LEU A 763 -39.58 -6.83 -1.73
C LEU A 763 -40.56 -7.03 -0.57
N ALA A 764 -41.05 -8.25 -0.37
CA ALA A 764 -41.84 -8.60 0.82
C ALA A 764 -40.99 -9.41 1.81
N VAL A 765 -41.03 -9.04 3.08
CA VAL A 765 -40.28 -9.71 4.16
C VAL A 765 -41.24 -10.17 5.24
N ALA A 766 -40.94 -11.32 5.84
CA ALA A 766 -41.58 -11.80 7.06
C ALA A 766 -40.51 -12.38 7.99
N ASP A 767 -40.55 -11.96 9.26
CA ASP A 767 -39.65 -12.41 10.30
C ASP A 767 -40.45 -13.03 11.47
N LEU A 768 -39.90 -14.09 12.05
CA LEU A 768 -40.45 -14.76 13.22
C LEU A 768 -39.30 -15.22 14.14
N GLY A 769 -39.27 -14.67 15.36
CA GLY A 769 -38.24 -14.93 16.36
C GLY A 769 -38.78 -15.41 17.69
N LEU A 770 -37.95 -16.12 18.45
CA LEU A 770 -38.18 -16.46 19.85
C LEU A 770 -37.05 -15.87 20.68
N ARG A 771 -37.40 -15.21 21.79
CA ARG A 771 -36.44 -14.64 22.75
C ARG A 771 -36.69 -15.11 24.17
N SER A 772 -35.63 -15.15 24.97
CA SER A 772 -35.70 -15.49 26.38
C SER A 772 -36.50 -14.46 27.17
N GLY A 773 -37.12 -14.88 28.28
CA GLY A 773 -37.78 -13.97 29.20
C GLY A 773 -36.83 -13.56 30.33
N THR A 774 -37.07 -12.39 30.91
CA THR A 774 -36.22 -11.78 31.95
C THR A 774 -36.68 -12.07 33.39
N GLY A 775 -37.83 -12.73 33.60
CA GLY A 775 -38.20 -13.22 34.95
C GLY A 775 -39.16 -12.30 35.72
N GLN A 776 -38.97 -12.14 37.05
CA GLN A 776 -39.94 -11.50 37.95
C GLN A 776 -39.80 -9.97 37.91
N VAL A 777 -40.84 -9.25 37.46
CA VAL A 777 -40.80 -7.79 37.22
C VAL A 777 -41.36 -6.99 38.40
N PHE A 778 -42.32 -7.56 39.15
CA PHE A 778 -42.90 -6.93 40.35
C PHE A 778 -42.95 -7.94 41.51
N PRO A 779 -42.71 -7.51 42.75
CA PRO A 779 -42.89 -8.36 43.93
C PRO A 779 -44.35 -8.84 43.99
N ASP A 780 -44.55 -10.15 43.76
CA ASP A 780 -45.79 -10.92 43.91
C ASP A 780 -46.89 -10.92 42.82
N GLU A 781 -46.80 -10.22 41.67
CA GLU A 781 -47.89 -10.26 40.66
C GLU A 781 -47.52 -10.46 39.16
N LEU A 782 -46.26 -10.33 38.74
CA LEU A 782 -45.92 -10.41 37.30
C LEU A 782 -44.58 -11.07 36.99
N THR A 783 -44.59 -12.00 36.03
CA THR A 783 -43.40 -12.65 35.47
C THR A 783 -43.38 -12.48 33.96
N LEU A 784 -42.30 -11.94 33.40
CA LEU A 784 -42.05 -11.83 31.98
C LEU A 784 -41.45 -13.15 31.46
N GLY A 785 -42.29 -13.99 30.83
CA GLY A 785 -41.86 -15.25 30.23
C GLY A 785 -41.21 -15.09 28.85
N PRO A 786 -40.83 -16.20 28.19
CA PRO A 786 -40.31 -16.18 26.80
C PRO A 786 -41.25 -15.44 25.86
N ARG A 787 -40.70 -14.75 24.85
CA ARG A 787 -41.47 -13.88 23.96
C ARG A 787 -41.27 -14.30 22.49
N LEU A 788 -42.31 -14.13 21.69
CA LEU A 788 -42.33 -14.41 20.26
C LEU A 788 -42.37 -13.08 19.51
N ASP A 789 -41.30 -12.76 18.81
CA ASP A 789 -41.19 -11.61 17.93
C ASP A 789 -41.76 -11.96 16.56
N TRP A 790 -42.49 -11.04 15.95
CA TRP A 790 -42.97 -11.20 14.59
C TRP A 790 -42.86 -9.88 13.83
N GLY A 791 -42.55 -9.98 12.55
CA GLY A 791 -42.39 -8.85 11.66
C GLY A 791 -42.91 -9.16 10.26
N MET A 792 -43.46 -8.15 9.59
CA MET A 792 -43.75 -8.22 8.16
C MET A 792 -43.57 -6.85 7.51
N GLY A 793 -42.90 -6.84 6.37
CA GLY A 793 -42.53 -5.61 5.68
C GLY A 793 -42.74 -5.72 4.19
N ALA A 794 -42.98 -4.58 3.56
CA ALA A 794 -42.93 -4.45 2.12
C ALA A 794 -42.10 -3.22 1.77
N ASN A 795 -41.08 -3.39 0.93
CA ASN A 795 -40.29 -2.31 0.38
C ASN A 795 -40.55 -2.22 -1.14
N TYR A 796 -40.70 -1.00 -1.64
CA TYR A 796 -40.94 -0.73 -3.06
C TYR A 796 -39.93 0.27 -3.59
N ALA A 797 -39.09 -0.17 -4.53
CA ALA A 797 -38.18 0.70 -5.27
C ALA A 797 -38.99 1.60 -6.23
N ILE A 798 -38.96 2.91 -5.99
CA ILE A 798 -39.67 3.91 -6.79
C ILE A 798 -38.77 4.31 -7.97
N THR A 799 -37.48 4.54 -7.69
CA THR A 799 -36.39 4.79 -8.63
C THR A 799 -35.13 4.09 -8.12
N ASP A 800 -34.04 4.16 -8.88
CA ASP A 800 -32.75 3.58 -8.48
C ASP A 800 -32.14 4.30 -7.25
N ALA A 801 -32.56 5.55 -7.00
CA ALA A 801 -32.10 6.36 -5.87
C ALA A 801 -33.13 6.46 -4.72
N ILE A 802 -34.40 6.11 -4.94
CA ILE A 802 -35.48 6.31 -3.98
C ILE A 802 -36.32 5.06 -3.82
N ASP A 803 -36.49 4.63 -2.58
CA ASP A 803 -37.41 3.56 -2.25
C ASP A 803 -38.23 3.88 -1.00
N ALA A 804 -39.36 3.18 -0.84
CA ALA A 804 -40.26 3.36 0.29
C ALA A 804 -40.60 2.02 0.95
N SER A 805 -40.59 1.95 2.27
CA SER A 805 -41.02 0.78 3.04
C SER A 805 -42.26 1.03 3.88
N LEU A 806 -43.01 -0.04 4.10
CA LEU A 806 -44.04 -0.16 5.13
C LEU A 806 -43.73 -1.41 5.96
N GLU A 807 -43.59 -1.23 7.26
CA GLU A 807 -43.16 -2.24 8.22
C GLU A 807 -44.20 -2.38 9.33
N LEU A 808 -44.44 -3.63 9.75
CA LEU A 808 -45.26 -3.98 10.88
C LEU A 808 -44.48 -4.97 11.75
N ASP A 809 -44.18 -4.62 12.98
CA ASP A 809 -43.56 -5.52 13.96
C ASP A 809 -44.41 -5.63 15.22
N GLY A 810 -44.14 -6.66 16.02
CA GLY A 810 -44.71 -6.78 17.34
C GLY A 810 -44.19 -7.97 18.12
N GLU A 811 -44.65 -8.07 19.36
CA GLU A 811 -44.22 -9.09 20.29
C GLU A 811 -45.42 -9.79 20.95
N LEU A 812 -45.28 -11.10 21.19
CA LEU A 812 -46.24 -11.91 21.93
C LEU A 812 -45.56 -12.63 23.10
N ILE A 813 -45.95 -12.29 24.33
CA ILE A 813 -45.43 -12.91 25.54
C ILE A 813 -46.08 -14.30 25.76
N LEU A 814 -45.25 -15.35 25.91
CA LEU A 814 -45.64 -16.76 26.02
C LEU A 814 -45.67 -17.23 27.50
N GLY A 815 -46.28 -16.46 28.40
CA GLY A 815 -46.55 -16.84 29.81
C GLY A 815 -46.35 -15.70 30.81
N GLY A 816 -47.27 -15.54 31.78
CA GLY A 816 -47.28 -14.44 32.76
C GLY A 816 -48.64 -13.72 32.86
N GLY A 817 -48.93 -13.03 33.97
CA GLY A 817 -50.16 -12.27 34.21
C GLY A 817 -50.32 -11.02 33.31
N THR A 818 -51.51 -10.44 33.27
CA THR A 818 -51.91 -9.40 32.29
C THR A 818 -51.35 -8.01 32.61
N ILE A 819 -50.15 -7.70 32.14
CA ILE A 819 -49.86 -6.39 31.52
C ILE A 819 -50.61 -6.33 30.18
N GLY A 820 -50.90 -5.16 29.60
CA GLY A 820 -51.51 -5.01 28.28
C GLY A 820 -50.66 -5.61 27.14
N SER A 821 -50.50 -6.93 27.08
CA SER A 821 -49.23 -7.60 26.74
C SER A 821 -48.99 -7.95 25.27
N ARG A 822 -49.31 -7.06 24.31
CA ARG A 822 -49.01 -7.32 22.88
C ARG A 822 -48.69 -6.03 22.14
N PRO A 823 -47.47 -5.48 22.26
CA PRO A 823 -47.08 -4.32 21.48
C PRO A 823 -46.96 -4.70 20.01
N ALA A 824 -47.43 -3.80 19.16
CA ALA A 824 -47.35 -3.90 17.72
C ALA A 824 -47.31 -2.48 17.15
N GLU A 825 -46.42 -2.25 16.22
CA GLU A 825 -46.14 -0.96 15.62
C GLU A 825 -46.26 -1.03 14.10
N ALA A 826 -46.57 0.11 13.49
CA ALA A 826 -46.49 0.30 12.05
C ALA A 826 -45.59 1.48 11.74
N LEU A 827 -44.64 1.29 10.82
CA LEU A 827 -43.68 2.31 10.40
C LEU A 827 -43.70 2.42 8.88
N ALA A 828 -43.80 3.64 8.37
CA ALA A 828 -43.66 3.93 6.95
C ALA A 828 -42.46 4.86 6.76
N GLY A 829 -41.60 4.57 5.79
CA GLY A 829 -40.45 5.43 5.55
C GLY A 829 -39.96 5.41 4.12
N VAL A 830 -39.06 6.35 3.85
CA VAL A 830 -38.43 6.61 2.56
C VAL A 830 -36.92 6.59 2.77
N ARG A 831 -36.21 6.07 1.77
CA ARG A 831 -34.75 6.08 1.72
C ARG A 831 -34.29 6.75 0.43
N LEU A 832 -33.29 7.62 0.56
CA LEU A 832 -32.67 8.39 -0.51
C LEU A 832 -31.19 8.01 -0.62
N ARG A 833 -30.71 7.77 -1.83
CA ARG A 833 -29.30 7.45 -2.10
C ARG A 833 -28.68 8.58 -2.92
N PRO A 834 -28.16 9.64 -2.27
CA PRO A 834 -27.52 10.75 -2.97
C PRO A 834 -26.20 10.32 -3.64
N TYR A 835 -25.48 9.40 -3.01
CA TYR A 835 -24.22 8.81 -3.48
C TYR A 835 -24.30 7.27 -3.49
N GLN A 836 -23.31 6.58 -4.06
CA GLN A 836 -23.39 5.13 -4.29
C GLN A 836 -23.45 4.32 -2.98
N ASP A 837 -22.76 4.80 -1.93
CA ASP A 837 -22.61 4.09 -0.66
C ASP A 837 -23.38 4.73 0.50
N LEU A 838 -23.90 5.96 0.33
CA LEU A 838 -24.63 6.70 1.35
C LEU A 838 -26.15 6.55 1.19
N ILE A 839 -26.85 6.27 2.28
CA ILE A 839 -28.32 6.18 2.35
C ILE A 839 -28.81 7.12 3.44
N VAL A 840 -29.74 8.01 3.10
CA VAL A 840 -30.47 8.87 4.04
C VAL A 840 -31.86 8.30 4.26
N HIS A 841 -32.28 8.21 5.52
CA HIS A 841 -33.49 7.53 5.96
C HIS A 841 -34.43 8.52 6.63
N ALA A 842 -35.72 8.44 6.29
CA ALA A 842 -36.76 9.17 7.00
C ALA A 842 -38.01 8.30 7.16
N GLY A 843 -38.50 8.15 8.39
CA GLY A 843 -39.61 7.29 8.74
C GLY A 843 -40.55 7.92 9.75
N VAL A 844 -41.83 7.61 9.64
CA VAL A 844 -42.86 7.98 10.61
C VAL A 844 -43.81 6.82 10.86
N GLY A 845 -44.20 6.62 12.11
CA GLY A 845 -44.91 5.44 12.55
C GLY A 845 -45.67 5.66 13.85
N GLY A 846 -46.13 4.56 14.42
CA GLY A 846 -46.80 4.55 15.71
C GLY A 846 -47.43 3.20 16.03
N GLY A 847 -47.79 3.03 17.29
CA GLY A 847 -48.40 1.83 17.82
C GLY A 847 -49.76 1.54 17.18
N ILE A 848 -49.92 0.33 16.67
CA ILE A 848 -51.20 -0.23 16.22
C ILE A 848 -51.83 -1.12 17.28
N SER A 849 -51.21 -1.23 18.45
CA SER A 849 -51.78 -1.85 19.64
C SER A 849 -51.36 -1.09 20.89
N ARG A 850 -52.08 -1.29 21.99
CA ARG A 850 -51.81 -0.65 23.29
C ARG A 850 -50.78 -1.40 24.13
N GLY A 851 -49.87 -2.12 23.50
CA GLY A 851 -48.82 -2.80 24.25
C GLY A 851 -47.79 -1.85 24.83
N VAL A 852 -47.16 -2.27 25.92
CA VAL A 852 -46.02 -1.53 26.48
C VAL A 852 -44.91 -1.46 25.42
N GLY A 853 -44.40 -0.25 25.18
CA GLY A 853 -43.42 0.07 24.14
C GLY A 853 -44.01 0.27 22.74
N ALA A 854 -45.33 0.36 22.61
CA ALA A 854 -45.99 0.82 21.38
C ALA A 854 -46.36 2.31 21.55
N PRO A 855 -45.62 3.25 20.93
CA PRO A 855 -45.83 4.68 21.12
C PRO A 855 -47.11 5.17 20.42
N ASP A 856 -47.55 6.38 20.73
CA ASP A 856 -48.58 7.07 19.93
C ASP A 856 -48.01 7.57 18.60
N VAL A 857 -46.78 8.07 18.62
CA VAL A 857 -46.05 8.55 17.45
C VAL A 857 -44.61 8.06 17.53
N ARG A 858 -44.10 7.57 16.39
CA ARG A 858 -42.67 7.33 16.17
C ARG A 858 -42.18 8.16 14.99
N ALA A 859 -41.03 8.80 15.15
CA ALA A 859 -40.27 9.39 14.06
C ALA A 859 -38.87 8.74 14.03
N VAL A 860 -38.33 8.55 12.83
CA VAL A 860 -37.00 7.99 12.62
C VAL A 860 -36.29 8.79 11.53
N LEU A 861 -35.06 9.20 11.79
CA LEU A 861 -34.14 9.80 10.82
C LEU A 861 -32.81 9.06 10.92
N GLY A 862 -32.04 8.98 9.85
CA GLY A 862 -30.73 8.35 9.95
C GLY A 862 -29.95 8.37 8.66
N VAL A 863 -28.67 8.05 8.78
CA VAL A 863 -27.72 7.95 7.68
C VAL A 863 -27.01 6.60 7.78
N SER A 864 -26.88 5.89 6.68
CA SER A 864 -26.13 4.64 6.61
C SER A 864 -25.09 4.70 5.51
N TRP A 865 -23.89 4.23 5.81
CA TRP A 865 -22.80 4.04 4.87
C TRP A 865 -22.58 2.54 4.61
N ASN A 866 -22.67 2.15 3.35
CA ASN A 866 -22.62 0.76 2.88
C ASN A 866 -21.76 0.68 1.60
N PRO A 867 -20.44 0.44 1.72
CA PRO A 867 -19.53 0.37 0.58
C PRO A 867 -19.82 -0.84 -0.32
N ARG A 868 -19.64 -0.67 -1.64
CA ARG A 868 -19.71 -1.74 -2.65
C ARG A 868 -18.33 -1.99 -3.29
N GLU A 869 -18.00 -3.25 -3.57
CA GLU A 869 -16.69 -3.66 -4.14
C GLU A 869 -16.49 -3.29 -5.62
N ASP A 870 -17.48 -2.69 -6.26
CA ASP A 870 -17.45 -2.44 -7.68
C ASP A 870 -18.41 -1.30 -7.97
N GLY A 871 -17.96 -0.29 -8.73
CA GLY A 871 -18.73 0.89 -9.17
C GLY A 871 -19.97 0.58 -10.05
N GLY A 872 -20.56 -0.60 -9.89
CA GLY A 872 -21.85 -1.03 -10.40
C GLY A 872 -22.94 -0.95 -9.33
N SER A 873 -24.06 -0.35 -9.69
CA SER A 873 -25.27 -0.26 -8.85
C SER A 873 -25.83 -1.65 -8.53
N ALA A 874 -25.43 -2.24 -7.40
CA ALA A 874 -25.93 -3.53 -6.92
C ALA A 874 -27.28 -3.44 -6.16
N LEU A 875 -28.17 -2.51 -6.56
CA LEU A 875 -29.57 -2.52 -6.14
C LEU A 875 -30.46 -2.24 -7.36
N TYR A 876 -30.97 -3.32 -7.95
CA TYR A 876 -31.87 -3.40 -9.11
C TYR A 876 -31.22 -3.15 -10.48
N THR A 877 -30.67 -4.21 -11.09
CA THR A 877 -30.98 -4.48 -12.50
C THR A 877 -32.47 -4.85 -12.62
N ALA A 878 -33.34 -3.87 -12.41
CA ALA A 878 -34.61 -3.88 -13.11
C ALA A 878 -34.26 -3.56 -14.56
N ALA A 879 -34.14 -4.59 -15.39
CA ALA A 879 -34.28 -4.40 -16.83
C ALA A 879 -35.49 -3.48 -17.03
N PRO A 880 -35.37 -2.40 -17.85
CA PRO A 880 -36.51 -1.55 -18.14
C PRO A 880 -37.64 -2.47 -18.60
N VAL A 881 -38.85 -2.31 -18.02
CA VAL A 881 -40.03 -3.10 -18.38
C VAL A 881 -40.24 -2.98 -19.89
N SER A 882 -39.66 -3.93 -20.62
CA SER A 882 -39.96 -4.14 -22.01
C SER A 882 -41.32 -4.82 -22.03
N THR A 883 -42.28 -4.19 -22.70
CA THR A 883 -43.57 -4.81 -23.01
C THR A 883 -43.46 -5.91 -24.07
N ALA A 884 -42.24 -6.35 -24.40
CA ALA A 884 -41.96 -7.39 -25.36
C ALA A 884 -42.21 -8.79 -24.77
N PRO A 885 -42.62 -9.77 -25.59
CA PRO A 885 -42.76 -11.15 -25.14
C PRO A 885 -41.41 -11.69 -24.67
N ASP A 886 -41.43 -12.44 -23.56
CA ASP A 886 -40.36 -13.25 -23.00
C ASP A 886 -40.99 -14.64 -22.78
N ARG A 887 -40.47 -15.66 -23.47
CA ARG A 887 -41.21 -16.91 -23.72
C ARG A 887 -40.76 -18.08 -22.84
N ASP A 888 -39.50 -18.12 -22.44
CA ASP A 888 -38.92 -19.06 -21.48
C ASP A 888 -38.80 -18.48 -20.06
N GLY A 889 -38.86 -17.16 -19.92
CA GLY A 889 -39.14 -16.47 -18.66
C GLY A 889 -37.93 -16.34 -17.75
N ASP A 890 -36.74 -16.20 -18.32
CA ASP A 890 -35.49 -15.95 -17.60
C ASP A 890 -35.22 -14.44 -17.34
N GLY A 891 -36.06 -13.56 -17.88
CA GLY A 891 -35.99 -12.11 -17.65
C GLY A 891 -35.40 -11.31 -18.80
N VAL A 892 -34.96 -11.95 -19.89
CA VAL A 892 -34.57 -11.31 -21.15
C VAL A 892 -35.73 -11.37 -22.16
N SER A 893 -36.03 -10.30 -22.89
CA SER A 893 -37.13 -10.32 -23.87
C SER A 893 -36.75 -11.06 -25.16
N ASP A 894 -37.67 -11.76 -25.83
CA ASP A 894 -37.48 -12.52 -27.09
C ASP A 894 -36.73 -11.75 -28.22
N GLU A 895 -36.71 -10.41 -28.17
CA GLU A 895 -36.02 -9.55 -29.15
C GLU A 895 -34.55 -9.26 -28.82
N ASN A 896 -34.18 -9.41 -27.55
CA ASN A 896 -32.84 -9.23 -27.00
C ASN A 896 -32.24 -10.55 -26.48
N ASP A 897 -33.02 -11.62 -26.49
CA ASP A 897 -32.66 -12.99 -26.14
C ASP A 897 -32.24 -13.76 -27.41
N LEU A 898 -31.03 -14.34 -27.38
CA LEU A 898 -30.45 -15.09 -28.50
C LEU A 898 -31.08 -16.48 -28.68
N CYS A 899 -31.72 -17.04 -27.66
CA CYS A 899 -32.43 -18.32 -27.71
C CYS A 899 -33.76 -18.26 -26.92
N PRO A 900 -34.80 -17.63 -27.53
CA PRO A 900 -36.11 -17.33 -26.90
C PRO A 900 -37.04 -18.51 -26.56
N ASP A 901 -36.49 -19.71 -26.37
CA ASP A 901 -37.21 -20.90 -25.95
C ASP A 901 -36.41 -21.72 -24.90
N GLN A 902 -35.24 -21.25 -24.45
CA GLN A 902 -34.36 -21.89 -23.47
C GLN A 902 -33.89 -20.90 -22.39
N PRO A 903 -34.24 -21.13 -21.11
CA PRO A 903 -33.90 -20.19 -20.04
C PRO A 903 -32.42 -20.26 -19.66
N GLU A 904 -31.82 -19.09 -19.45
CA GLU A 904 -30.46 -18.87 -18.91
C GLU A 904 -30.20 -19.63 -17.59
N ASP A 905 -28.95 -20.05 -17.35
CA ASP A 905 -28.53 -20.81 -16.16
C ASP A 905 -27.75 -20.03 -15.08
N LEU A 906 -27.47 -18.74 -15.32
CA LEU A 906 -26.97 -17.73 -14.37
C LEU A 906 -25.76 -18.23 -13.55
N ASN A 907 -24.68 -18.55 -14.25
CA ASN A 907 -23.50 -19.18 -13.65
C ASN A 907 -22.29 -18.23 -13.49
N GLY A 908 -22.46 -16.93 -13.80
CA GLY A 908 -21.42 -15.91 -13.69
C GLY A 908 -20.64 -15.68 -14.98
N VAL A 909 -21.15 -16.16 -16.11
CA VAL A 909 -20.54 -16.09 -17.43
C VAL A 909 -21.61 -15.67 -18.41
N ASP A 910 -21.37 -14.62 -19.21
CA ASP A 910 -22.22 -14.17 -20.33
C ASP A 910 -23.75 -14.08 -20.03
N ASP A 911 -24.11 -13.94 -18.74
CA ASP A 911 -25.47 -13.95 -18.18
C ASP A 911 -26.43 -12.86 -18.73
N GLN A 912 -25.97 -12.04 -19.68
CA GLN A 912 -26.73 -10.94 -20.29
C GLN A 912 -27.30 -11.29 -21.68
N ASP A 913 -26.98 -12.45 -22.26
CA ASP A 913 -27.33 -12.81 -23.64
C ASP A 913 -28.62 -13.65 -23.78
N GLY A 914 -29.16 -14.11 -22.64
CA GLY A 914 -30.41 -14.85 -22.53
C GLY A 914 -30.30 -16.32 -22.93
N CYS A 915 -29.09 -16.87 -23.00
CA CYS A 915 -28.86 -18.25 -23.40
C CYS A 915 -28.02 -19.09 -22.43
N PRO A 916 -28.57 -20.20 -21.91
CA PRO A 916 -27.80 -21.11 -21.07
C PRO A 916 -26.57 -21.59 -21.83
N GLU A 917 -25.39 -21.48 -21.22
CA GLU A 917 -24.15 -21.85 -21.88
C GLU A 917 -24.24 -23.30 -22.31
N GLY A 918 -24.31 -23.49 -23.62
CA GLY A 918 -24.07 -24.77 -24.24
C GLY A 918 -22.62 -25.18 -24.02
N ASN A 919 -22.10 -26.05 -24.90
CA ASN A 919 -20.68 -26.41 -24.92
C ASN A 919 -19.77 -25.22 -25.33
N LEU A 920 -19.99 -23.99 -24.85
CA LEU A 920 -19.16 -22.81 -25.10
C LEU A 920 -18.17 -22.62 -23.95
N THR A 921 -17.01 -22.05 -24.24
CA THR A 921 -15.96 -21.81 -23.25
C THR A 921 -15.76 -20.31 -23.08
N PRO A 922 -15.94 -19.78 -21.86
CA PRO A 922 -15.68 -18.38 -21.55
C PRO A 922 -14.23 -18.06 -21.87
N THR A 923 -13.99 -17.18 -22.84
CA THR A 923 -12.65 -16.88 -23.34
C THR A 923 -12.32 -15.41 -23.13
N ARG A 924 -11.27 -15.15 -22.35
CA ARG A 924 -10.68 -13.82 -22.14
C ARG A 924 -9.44 -13.69 -23.02
N VAL A 925 -9.36 -12.66 -23.86
CA VAL A 925 -8.17 -12.35 -24.65
C VAL A 925 -7.65 -10.96 -24.29
N LEU A 926 -6.45 -10.89 -23.73
CA LEU A 926 -5.77 -9.65 -23.34
C LEU A 926 -4.77 -9.24 -24.42
N VAL A 927 -4.79 -7.97 -24.83
CA VAL A 927 -3.81 -7.39 -25.75
C VAL A 927 -2.89 -6.49 -24.96
N LEU A 928 -1.64 -6.93 -24.79
CA LEU A 928 -0.63 -6.27 -23.97
C LEU A 928 0.51 -5.73 -24.83
N ASP A 929 1.31 -4.82 -24.28
CA ASP A 929 2.59 -4.44 -24.85
C ASP A 929 3.76 -5.31 -24.33
N ALA A 930 4.99 -4.91 -24.64
CA ALA A 930 6.19 -5.63 -24.22
C ALA A 930 6.48 -5.51 -22.71
N ALA A 931 6.04 -4.43 -22.06
CA ALA A 931 6.17 -4.19 -20.62
C ALA A 931 5.10 -4.93 -19.81
N GLY A 932 3.99 -5.30 -20.45
CA GLY A 932 2.87 -6.02 -19.82
C GLY A 932 1.62 -5.16 -19.66
N ASP A 933 1.67 -3.90 -20.09
CA ASP A 933 0.55 -2.96 -20.01
C ASP A 933 -0.51 -3.25 -21.08
N GLN A 934 -1.78 -3.03 -20.75
CA GLN A 934 -2.89 -3.25 -21.70
C GLN A 934 -2.92 -2.19 -22.80
N ILE A 935 -3.00 -2.63 -24.06
CA ILE A 935 -3.04 -1.73 -25.22
C ILE A 935 -4.48 -1.38 -25.58
N SER A 936 -4.86 -0.12 -25.32
CA SER A 936 -6.14 0.46 -25.72
C SER A 936 -5.99 1.71 -26.62
N PRO A 937 -6.81 1.87 -27.68
CA PRO A 937 -7.74 0.89 -28.21
C PRO A 937 -7.03 -0.13 -29.11
N SER A 938 -7.39 -1.41 -29.01
CA SER A 938 -6.87 -2.48 -29.88
C SER A 938 -8.00 -3.13 -30.70
N ARG A 939 -7.65 -3.80 -31.80
CA ARG A 939 -8.60 -4.48 -32.69
C ARG A 939 -8.22 -5.95 -32.80
N LEU A 940 -9.18 -6.81 -32.56
CA LEU A 940 -9.05 -8.27 -32.66
C LEU A 940 -10.00 -8.81 -33.72
N GLU A 941 -9.51 -9.60 -34.65
CA GLU A 941 -10.27 -10.19 -35.76
C GLU A 941 -10.11 -11.72 -35.78
N PHE A 942 -11.20 -12.46 -35.57
CA PHE A 942 -11.26 -13.89 -35.79
C PHE A 942 -11.43 -14.17 -37.29
N VAL A 943 -10.29 -14.40 -37.95
CA VAL A 943 -10.16 -14.62 -39.39
C VAL A 943 -10.82 -15.93 -39.85
N SER A 944 -10.77 -16.97 -39.01
CA SER A 944 -11.45 -18.26 -39.25
C SER A 944 -11.61 -19.05 -37.95
N GLY A 945 -12.68 -19.82 -37.81
CA GLY A 945 -12.94 -20.67 -36.66
C GLY A 945 -14.39 -21.15 -36.66
N PRO A 946 -14.85 -21.83 -35.60
CA PRO A 946 -16.26 -22.09 -35.36
C PRO A 946 -17.10 -20.80 -35.47
N ASP A 947 -16.57 -19.69 -34.94
CA ASP A 947 -17.11 -18.32 -35.09
C ASP A 947 -16.09 -17.36 -35.75
N THR A 948 -16.60 -16.32 -36.42
CA THR A 948 -15.76 -15.29 -37.08
C THR A 948 -16.34 -13.89 -36.84
N GLY A 949 -15.48 -12.89 -36.62
CA GLY A 949 -15.89 -11.51 -36.34
C GLY A 949 -14.70 -10.58 -36.07
N SER A 950 -14.92 -9.27 -36.04
CA SER A 950 -13.93 -8.26 -35.66
C SER A 950 -14.45 -7.41 -34.53
N TYR A 951 -13.61 -7.20 -33.51
CA TYR A 951 -13.90 -6.52 -32.25
C TYR A 951 -12.89 -5.39 -32.07
N THR A 952 -13.35 -4.28 -31.48
CA THR A 952 -12.49 -3.16 -31.09
C THR A 952 -12.61 -3.06 -29.58
N LEU A 953 -11.48 -3.19 -28.88
CA LEU A 953 -11.35 -3.32 -27.44
C LEU A 953 -10.99 -1.94 -26.88
N GLY A 954 -11.79 -1.44 -25.95
CA GLY A 954 -11.66 -0.08 -25.38
C GLY A 954 -10.78 -0.01 -24.13
N ASP A 955 -10.49 -1.15 -23.53
CA ASP A 955 -9.62 -1.39 -22.38
C ASP A 955 -8.40 -2.25 -22.78
N GLY A 956 -8.42 -2.87 -23.97
CA GLY A 956 -7.39 -3.80 -24.41
C GLY A 956 -7.75 -5.27 -24.16
N GLU A 957 -8.98 -5.53 -23.73
CA GLU A 957 -9.46 -6.84 -23.33
C GLU A 957 -10.71 -7.27 -24.13
N LEU A 958 -10.78 -8.56 -24.46
CA LEU A 958 -11.97 -9.20 -24.99
C LEU A 958 -12.44 -10.31 -24.05
N VAL A 959 -13.61 -10.15 -23.44
CA VAL A 959 -14.31 -11.23 -22.73
C VAL A 959 -15.45 -11.74 -23.60
N ARG A 960 -15.44 -13.03 -23.95
CA ARG A 960 -16.51 -13.66 -24.73
C ARG A 960 -16.50 -15.19 -24.65
N SER A 961 -17.66 -15.82 -24.57
CA SER A 961 -17.78 -17.28 -24.77
C SER A 961 -17.65 -17.68 -26.24
N LEU A 962 -16.70 -18.58 -26.51
CA LEU A 962 -16.39 -19.10 -27.85
C LEU A 962 -16.67 -20.60 -27.92
N GLU A 963 -17.13 -21.09 -29.08
CA GLU A 963 -17.24 -22.53 -29.35
C GLU A 963 -15.85 -23.21 -29.26
N PRO A 964 -15.68 -24.31 -28.51
CA PRO A 964 -14.44 -25.04 -28.42
C PRO A 964 -13.92 -25.46 -29.80
N GLY A 965 -12.70 -25.06 -30.12
CA GLY A 965 -12.07 -25.32 -31.40
C GLY A 965 -10.95 -24.35 -31.74
N ALA A 966 -10.32 -24.61 -32.88
CA ALA A 966 -9.20 -23.83 -33.37
C ALA A 966 -9.69 -22.57 -34.12
N TYR A 967 -9.35 -21.41 -33.59
CA TYR A 967 -9.52 -20.11 -34.24
C TYR A 967 -8.20 -19.62 -34.82
N LYS A 968 -8.29 -18.82 -35.88
CA LYS A 968 -7.19 -18.00 -36.39
C LYS A 968 -7.53 -16.56 -36.12
N VAL A 969 -6.72 -15.90 -35.30
CA VAL A 969 -6.99 -14.57 -34.76
C VAL A 969 -5.90 -13.61 -35.24
N SER A 970 -6.30 -12.42 -35.69
CA SER A 970 -5.42 -11.32 -36.04
C SER A 970 -5.66 -10.17 -35.08
N VAL A 971 -4.61 -9.65 -34.47
CA VAL A 971 -4.68 -8.51 -33.53
C VAL A 971 -3.90 -7.34 -34.12
N SER A 972 -4.41 -6.13 -33.96
CA SER A 972 -3.77 -4.91 -34.42
C SER A 972 -4.15 -3.75 -33.52
N ALA A 973 -3.18 -2.90 -33.16
CA ALA A 973 -3.43 -1.65 -32.45
C ALA A 973 -2.71 -0.50 -33.17
N ASP A 974 -3.24 0.71 -33.06
CA ASP A 974 -2.62 1.88 -33.67
C ASP A 974 -1.29 2.19 -32.96
N GLY A 975 -0.21 2.33 -33.72
CA GLY A 975 1.12 2.50 -33.16
C GLY A 975 1.82 1.20 -32.74
N TYR A 976 1.28 0.03 -33.10
CA TYR A 976 1.88 -1.28 -32.82
C TYR A 976 1.93 -2.17 -34.08
N THR A 977 2.82 -3.16 -34.10
CA THR A 977 2.92 -4.15 -35.17
C THR A 977 1.86 -5.22 -34.94
N GLY A 978 0.90 -5.36 -35.86
CA GLY A 978 -0.16 -6.36 -35.75
C GLY A 978 0.34 -7.80 -35.90
N GLU A 979 -0.27 -8.72 -35.16
CA GLU A 979 0.09 -10.15 -35.11
C GLU A 979 -1.07 -11.03 -35.61
N THR A 980 -0.78 -12.24 -36.09
CA THR A 980 -1.79 -13.26 -36.40
C THR A 980 -1.35 -14.62 -35.88
N PHE A 981 -2.15 -15.23 -35.01
CA PHE A 981 -1.84 -16.50 -34.36
C PHE A 981 -3.04 -17.47 -34.42
N GLN A 982 -2.83 -18.70 -33.94
CA GLN A 982 -3.89 -19.69 -33.76
C GLN A 982 -4.27 -19.78 -32.28
N LEU A 983 -5.55 -19.57 -31.98
CA LEU A 983 -6.11 -19.68 -30.64
C LEU A 983 -6.90 -20.99 -30.56
N GLU A 984 -6.47 -21.91 -29.70
CA GLU A 984 -7.19 -23.17 -29.45
C GLU A 984 -8.07 -23.01 -28.21
N VAL A 985 -9.38 -22.90 -28.42
CA VAL A 985 -10.33 -22.77 -27.31
C VAL A 985 -10.69 -24.19 -26.80
N PRO A 986 -10.31 -24.57 -25.57
CA PRO A 986 -10.62 -25.89 -25.00
C PRO A 986 -12.08 -25.98 -24.57
N GLN A 987 -12.57 -27.16 -24.17
CA GLN A 987 -13.78 -27.27 -23.34
C GLN A 987 -13.40 -27.06 -21.87
N ALA A 988 -13.52 -25.83 -21.37
CA ALA A 988 -13.10 -25.45 -20.02
C ALA A 988 -14.11 -24.48 -19.37
N ARG A 989 -14.01 -24.30 -18.05
CA ARG A 989 -14.85 -23.33 -17.33
C ARG A 989 -14.46 -21.88 -17.61
N ILE A 990 -13.16 -21.61 -17.82
CA ILE A 990 -12.61 -20.31 -18.24
C ILE A 990 -11.36 -20.62 -19.10
N HIS A 991 -11.10 -19.81 -20.12
CA HIS A 991 -9.91 -19.85 -20.95
C HIS A 991 -9.35 -18.44 -21.10
N GLU A 992 -8.12 -18.20 -20.70
CA GLU A 992 -7.46 -16.90 -20.89
C GLU A 992 -6.31 -17.01 -21.88
N HIS A 993 -6.11 -15.98 -22.69
CA HIS A 993 -5.02 -15.89 -23.65
C HIS A 993 -4.50 -14.45 -23.75
N SER A 994 -3.20 -14.24 -23.56
CA SER A 994 -2.57 -12.93 -23.73
C SER A 994 -1.79 -12.86 -25.04
N VAL A 995 -1.84 -11.71 -25.71
CA VAL A 995 -1.15 -11.42 -26.97
C VAL A 995 -0.34 -10.15 -26.77
N ARG A 996 0.97 -10.22 -26.98
CA ARG A 996 1.87 -9.06 -26.83
C ARG A 996 2.16 -8.43 -28.19
N LEU A 997 1.95 -7.13 -28.34
CA LEU A 997 2.28 -6.41 -29.58
C LEU A 997 3.51 -5.51 -29.40
N ASP A 998 4.37 -5.48 -30.41
CA ASP A 998 5.54 -4.61 -30.44
C ASP A 998 5.17 -3.18 -30.88
N LYS A 999 5.57 -2.16 -30.09
CA LYS A 999 5.34 -0.74 -30.42
C LYS A 999 6.08 -0.34 -31.70
N LEU A 1000 5.35 0.32 -32.61
CA LEU A 1000 5.83 0.79 -33.91
C LEU A 1000 6.53 2.15 -33.75
N VAL A 1001 7.75 2.13 -33.22
CA VAL A 1001 8.53 3.34 -32.91
C VAL A 1001 9.00 4.05 -34.19
N ALA A 1002 8.74 5.35 -34.31
CA ALA A 1002 9.21 6.15 -35.45
C ALA A 1002 10.72 6.46 -35.32
N PRO A 1003 11.56 6.12 -36.33
CA PRO A 1003 13.00 6.35 -36.22
C PRO A 1003 13.34 7.86 -36.27
N GLY A 1004 14.18 8.31 -35.34
CA GLY A 1004 14.74 9.66 -35.32
C GLY A 1004 15.76 9.91 -36.44
N SER A 1005 16.02 11.17 -36.76
CA SER A 1005 16.98 11.58 -37.79
C SER A 1005 18.20 12.29 -37.19
N LEU A 1006 19.37 11.65 -37.29
CA LEU A 1006 20.64 12.22 -36.84
C LEU A 1006 21.42 12.82 -38.01
N ARG A 1007 21.78 14.10 -37.90
CA ARG A 1007 22.63 14.81 -38.87
C ARG A 1007 23.99 15.12 -38.28
N VAL A 1008 25.06 14.54 -38.80
CA VAL A 1008 26.43 14.81 -38.35
C VAL A 1008 27.20 15.58 -39.41
N MET A 1009 27.64 16.80 -39.07
CA MET A 1009 28.49 17.65 -39.90
C MET A 1009 29.92 17.62 -39.35
N VAL A 1010 30.90 17.25 -40.17
CA VAL A 1010 32.31 17.14 -39.78
C VAL A 1010 33.17 18.12 -40.59
N ARG A 1011 33.94 18.96 -39.89
CA ARG A 1011 34.79 20.02 -40.48
C ARG A 1011 36.20 20.02 -39.89
N ASP A 1012 37.15 20.59 -40.62
CA ASP A 1012 38.49 20.88 -40.09
C ASP A 1012 38.49 22.22 -39.31
N THR A 1013 39.60 22.50 -38.63
CA THR A 1013 39.81 23.76 -37.88
C THR A 1013 39.76 25.03 -38.74
N ASP A 1014 39.87 24.91 -40.07
CA ASP A 1014 39.71 26.01 -41.04
C ASP A 1014 38.25 26.10 -41.57
N GLY A 1015 37.33 25.29 -41.05
CA GLY A 1015 35.91 25.24 -41.41
C GLY A 1015 35.61 24.50 -42.71
N ARG A 1016 36.56 23.75 -43.27
CA ARG A 1016 36.36 22.96 -44.50
C ARG A 1016 35.71 21.60 -44.16
N PRO A 1017 34.73 21.13 -44.94
CA PRO A 1017 34.10 19.83 -44.69
C PRO A 1017 35.11 18.68 -44.86
N LEU A 1018 35.03 17.67 -43.99
CA LEU A 1018 35.90 16.50 -43.99
C LEU A 1018 35.09 15.23 -44.30
N THR A 1019 35.58 14.39 -45.21
CA THR A 1019 35.07 13.03 -45.38
C THR A 1019 35.48 12.18 -44.17
N ALA A 1020 34.57 12.04 -43.20
CA ALA A 1020 34.78 11.27 -41.98
C ALA A 1020 34.03 9.92 -42.02
N THR A 1021 34.54 8.92 -41.33
CA THR A 1021 33.85 7.65 -41.07
C THR A 1021 33.23 7.72 -39.68
N LEU A 1022 31.94 7.42 -39.59
CA LEU A 1022 31.17 7.34 -38.35
C LEU A 1022 31.07 5.88 -37.91
N ARG A 1023 31.19 5.63 -36.62
CA ARG A 1023 30.93 4.32 -36.02
C ARG A 1023 30.06 4.52 -34.77
N LEU A 1024 28.91 3.88 -34.73
CA LEU A 1024 28.07 3.79 -33.53
C LEU A 1024 28.71 2.75 -32.60
N LEU A 1025 28.91 3.10 -31.33
CA LEU A 1025 29.48 2.23 -30.31
C LEU A 1025 28.33 1.45 -29.63
N GLY A 1026 28.36 0.11 -29.74
CA GLY A 1026 27.31 -0.86 -29.33
C GLY A 1026 27.60 -2.28 -29.90
N GLU A 1027 26.77 -3.29 -29.59
CA GLU A 1027 27.03 -4.74 -29.84
C GLU A 1027 27.41 -5.10 -31.29
N ASP A 1028 26.90 -4.39 -32.29
CA ASP A 1028 27.26 -4.56 -33.71
C ASP A 1028 27.73 -3.24 -34.33
N GLY A 1029 28.92 -2.76 -33.94
CA GLY A 1029 29.46 -1.45 -34.35
C GLY A 1029 29.64 -1.26 -35.87
N GLN A 1030 28.56 -0.88 -36.56
CA GLN A 1030 28.51 -0.65 -38.01
C GLN A 1030 29.30 0.61 -38.40
N ARG A 1031 30.16 0.48 -39.42
CA ARG A 1031 30.92 1.61 -39.99
C ARG A 1031 30.14 2.28 -41.10
N ILE A 1032 29.90 3.58 -40.95
CA ILE A 1032 29.12 4.38 -41.88
C ILE A 1032 30.08 5.35 -42.58
N PRO A 1033 30.36 5.17 -43.88
CA PRO A 1033 31.23 6.09 -44.62
C PRO A 1033 30.50 7.42 -44.82
N GLY A 1034 31.09 8.51 -44.34
CA GLY A 1034 30.55 9.85 -44.53
C GLY A 1034 30.75 10.38 -45.94
N SER A 1035 30.00 11.44 -46.26
CA SER A 1035 29.99 12.08 -47.58
C SER A 1035 31.13 13.10 -47.74
N ASP A 1036 31.48 13.40 -48.99
CA ASP A 1036 32.55 14.35 -49.35
C ASP A 1036 32.24 15.81 -48.99
N ASP A 1037 30.98 16.12 -48.67
CA ASP A 1037 30.52 17.41 -48.17
C ASP A 1037 30.53 17.50 -46.63
N GLY A 1038 31.04 16.48 -45.95
CA GLY A 1038 31.18 16.43 -44.50
C GLY A 1038 29.87 16.19 -43.74
N LEU A 1039 28.74 16.06 -44.44
CA LEU A 1039 27.44 15.79 -43.85
C LEU A 1039 27.08 14.30 -43.97
N THR A 1040 26.65 13.69 -42.88
CA THR A 1040 26.08 12.34 -42.88
C THR A 1040 24.73 12.36 -42.18
N GLU A 1041 23.68 11.86 -42.83
CA GLU A 1041 22.35 11.72 -42.24
C GLU A 1041 22.07 10.25 -41.97
N LEU A 1042 21.65 9.94 -40.74
CA LEU A 1042 21.34 8.61 -40.25
C LEU A 1042 19.89 8.58 -39.76
N SER A 1043 19.21 7.46 -39.99
CA SER A 1043 17.90 7.18 -39.40
C SER A 1043 18.10 6.05 -38.39
N LEU A 1044 17.92 6.38 -37.11
CA LEU A 1044 18.19 5.49 -35.99
C LEU A 1044 16.93 5.45 -35.09
N PRO A 1045 16.66 4.33 -34.39
CA PRO A 1045 15.68 4.32 -33.32
C PRO A 1045 15.93 5.43 -32.28
N PRO A 1046 14.93 5.84 -31.50
CA PRO A 1046 15.18 6.70 -30.35
C PRO A 1046 16.06 5.99 -29.32
N GLY A 1047 16.86 6.77 -28.60
CA GLY A 1047 17.80 6.27 -27.60
C GLY A 1047 19.12 7.04 -27.57
N ALA A 1048 19.95 6.73 -26.57
CA ALA A 1048 21.28 7.31 -26.41
C ALA A 1048 22.32 6.53 -27.25
N TYR A 1049 23.09 7.25 -28.05
CA TYR A 1049 24.12 6.71 -28.92
C TYR A 1049 25.47 7.39 -28.66
N SER A 1050 26.54 6.61 -28.58
CA SER A 1050 27.90 7.15 -28.67
C SER A 1050 28.45 6.95 -30.08
N ILE A 1051 28.80 8.06 -30.76
CA ILE A 1051 29.37 8.05 -32.11
C ILE A 1051 30.87 8.36 -32.09
N LEU A 1052 31.67 7.42 -32.60
CA LEU A 1052 33.08 7.62 -32.88
C LEU A 1052 33.27 8.15 -34.31
N ILE A 1053 33.86 9.33 -34.43
CA ILE A 1053 34.05 10.07 -35.68
C ILE A 1053 35.54 10.06 -36.02
N SER A 1054 35.90 9.54 -37.19
CA SER A 1054 37.31 9.41 -37.60
C SER A 1054 37.52 9.93 -39.02
N ALA A 1055 38.52 10.78 -39.25
CA ALA A 1055 38.89 11.24 -40.60
C ALA A 1055 40.40 11.04 -40.86
N PRO A 1056 40.84 10.81 -42.12
CA PRO A 1056 42.25 10.66 -42.44
C PRO A 1056 43.07 11.86 -41.99
N ASP A 1057 44.23 11.62 -41.36
CA ASP A 1057 45.15 12.64 -40.83
C ASP A 1057 44.56 13.54 -39.71
N HIS A 1058 43.43 13.16 -39.10
CA HIS A 1058 42.78 13.90 -38.00
C HIS A 1058 42.56 12.99 -36.78
N ARG A 1059 42.46 13.59 -35.58
CA ARG A 1059 42.18 12.87 -34.34
C ARG A 1059 40.73 12.38 -34.34
N SER A 1060 40.51 11.15 -33.89
CA SER A 1060 39.17 10.62 -33.71
C SER A 1060 38.50 11.29 -32.51
N LEU A 1061 37.20 11.54 -32.60
CA LEU A 1061 36.41 12.14 -31.53
C LEU A 1061 35.18 11.27 -31.26
N GLU A 1062 34.96 10.93 -30.00
CA GLU A 1062 33.73 10.30 -29.54
C GLU A 1062 32.74 11.37 -29.07
N LYS A 1063 31.46 11.20 -29.42
CA LYS A 1063 30.40 12.13 -29.03
C LYS A 1063 29.13 11.37 -28.68
N ALA A 1064 28.61 11.60 -27.47
CA ALA A 1064 27.29 11.13 -27.08
C ALA A 1064 26.19 11.99 -27.71
N VAL A 1065 25.13 11.33 -28.16
CA VAL A 1065 23.97 11.94 -28.82
C VAL A 1065 22.72 11.18 -28.41
N GLU A 1066 21.70 11.90 -28.00
CA GLU A 1066 20.40 11.34 -27.66
C GLU A 1066 19.39 11.66 -28.76
N LEU A 1067 18.55 10.69 -29.10
CA LEU A 1067 17.52 10.83 -30.13
C LEU A 1067 16.15 10.54 -29.52
N GLU A 1068 15.27 11.54 -29.57
CA GLU A 1068 13.86 11.41 -29.22
C GLU A 1068 13.06 10.75 -30.36
N GLU A 1069 11.91 10.15 -30.02
CA GLU A 1069 11.03 9.48 -30.98
C GLU A 1069 10.54 10.44 -32.08
N GLY A 1070 10.83 10.12 -33.35
CA GLY A 1070 10.53 11.01 -34.48
C GLY A 1070 11.29 12.35 -34.50
N GLY A 1071 12.17 12.58 -33.52
CA GLY A 1071 12.97 13.79 -33.36
C GLY A 1071 14.14 13.88 -34.34
N SER A 1072 14.76 15.05 -34.41
CA SER A 1072 15.97 15.27 -35.22
C SER A 1072 17.08 15.92 -34.41
N ALA A 1073 18.20 15.22 -34.25
CA ALA A 1073 19.40 15.76 -33.62
C ALA A 1073 20.45 16.14 -34.67
N SER A 1074 21.15 17.25 -34.44
CA SER A 1074 22.26 17.70 -35.29
C SER A 1074 23.54 17.87 -34.49
N VAL A 1075 24.60 17.21 -34.92
CA VAL A 1075 25.92 17.26 -34.28
C VAL A 1075 26.91 17.89 -35.24
N ASP A 1076 27.51 18.99 -34.82
CA ASP A 1076 28.52 19.71 -35.60
C ASP A 1076 29.88 19.54 -34.94
N VAL A 1077 30.80 18.89 -35.64
CA VAL A 1077 32.09 18.44 -35.11
C VAL A 1077 33.23 19.05 -35.90
N VAL A 1078 34.19 19.62 -35.17
CA VAL A 1078 35.46 20.09 -35.73
C VAL A 1078 36.56 19.14 -35.31
N LEU A 1079 37.19 18.45 -36.27
CA LEU A 1079 38.31 17.55 -35.99
C LEU A 1079 39.65 18.29 -36.12
N GLU A 1080 40.52 18.07 -35.15
CA GLU A 1080 41.89 18.58 -35.16
C GLU A 1080 42.84 17.65 -35.94
N GLY A 1081 43.88 18.22 -36.56
CA GLY A 1081 44.90 17.43 -37.26
C GLY A 1081 45.71 16.56 -36.29
N ALA A 1082 45.93 15.29 -36.65
CA ALA A 1082 46.69 14.36 -35.81
C ALA A 1082 48.18 14.75 -35.74
N ARG A 1083 48.77 14.78 -34.53
CA ARG A 1083 50.22 15.05 -34.35
C ARG A 1083 51.07 13.79 -34.48
N VAL A 1084 50.44 12.63 -34.56
CA VAL A 1084 51.05 11.32 -34.75
C VAL A 1084 50.43 10.66 -35.96
N LYS A 1085 51.25 10.11 -36.85
CA LYS A 1085 50.79 9.37 -38.03
C LYS A 1085 51.68 8.18 -38.35
N ILE A 1086 51.11 7.17 -39.01
CA ILE A 1086 51.87 5.99 -39.46
C ILE A 1086 52.30 6.21 -40.91
N GLU A 1087 53.61 6.23 -41.16
CA GLU A 1087 54.18 6.33 -42.52
C GLU A 1087 55.14 5.16 -42.76
N GLY A 1088 54.72 4.20 -43.59
CA GLY A 1088 55.57 3.06 -43.97
C GLY A 1088 56.01 2.22 -42.77
N ASP A 1089 57.31 2.21 -42.49
CA ASP A 1089 57.94 1.47 -41.38
C ASP A 1089 58.10 2.31 -40.10
N ARG A 1090 57.40 3.44 -39.97
CA ARG A 1090 57.56 4.35 -38.82
C ARG A 1090 56.24 4.88 -38.29
N VAL A 1091 56.23 5.17 -36.98
CA VAL A 1091 55.24 6.04 -36.34
C VAL A 1091 55.89 7.42 -36.24
N VAL A 1092 55.43 8.35 -37.07
CA VAL A 1092 55.98 9.69 -37.21
C VAL A 1092 55.26 10.63 -36.25
N ILE A 1093 56.02 11.17 -35.29
CA ILE A 1093 55.58 12.28 -34.45
C ILE A 1093 55.92 13.61 -35.16
N LEU A 1094 54.94 14.50 -35.29
CA LEU A 1094 55.07 15.82 -35.90
C LEU A 1094 55.57 16.88 -34.92
N ASP A 1095 55.68 16.51 -33.64
CA ASP A 1095 56.23 17.31 -32.55
C ASP A 1095 57.33 16.54 -31.80
N LYS A 1096 57.99 17.16 -30.81
CA LYS A 1096 59.15 16.60 -30.11
C LYS A 1096 58.84 16.17 -28.69
N VAL A 1097 59.44 15.05 -28.28
CA VAL A 1097 59.49 14.66 -26.86
C VAL A 1097 60.59 15.45 -26.16
N PHE A 1098 60.20 16.26 -25.19
CA PHE A 1098 61.07 17.07 -24.35
C PHE A 1098 61.46 16.34 -23.07
N PHE A 1099 62.72 16.51 -22.67
CA PHE A 1099 63.29 16.00 -21.43
C PHE A 1099 63.90 17.13 -20.62
N GLU A 1100 64.00 16.93 -19.30
CA GLU A 1100 64.78 17.81 -18.45
C GLU A 1100 66.27 17.82 -18.84
N LEU A 1101 66.95 18.93 -18.50
CA LEU A 1101 68.35 19.11 -18.86
C LEU A 1101 69.21 17.97 -18.29
N ASP A 1102 69.99 17.32 -19.16
CA ASP A 1102 70.87 16.21 -18.81
C ASP A 1102 70.17 15.01 -18.13
N SER A 1103 68.86 14.86 -18.38
CA SER A 1103 68.00 13.89 -17.70
C SER A 1103 67.16 13.04 -18.68
N ASP A 1104 66.67 11.90 -18.20
CA ASP A 1104 65.66 11.03 -18.81
C ASP A 1104 64.23 11.29 -18.30
N VAL A 1105 64.05 12.28 -17.43
CA VAL A 1105 62.73 12.75 -16.99
C VAL A 1105 62.05 13.50 -18.14
N ILE A 1106 60.88 13.00 -18.57
CA ILE A 1106 60.03 13.58 -19.61
C ILE A 1106 59.34 14.83 -19.05
N LYS A 1107 59.28 15.91 -19.83
CA LYS A 1107 58.58 17.13 -19.40
C LYS A 1107 57.07 17.05 -19.61
N LYS A 1108 56.32 17.80 -18.81
CA LYS A 1108 54.84 17.78 -18.83
C LYS A 1108 54.26 18.07 -20.21
N GLU A 1109 54.88 18.96 -20.99
CA GLU A 1109 54.43 19.33 -22.33
C GLU A 1109 54.51 18.18 -23.34
N SER A 1110 55.24 17.10 -23.04
CA SER A 1110 55.40 15.96 -23.95
C SER A 1110 54.37 14.85 -23.72
N PHE A 1111 53.66 14.85 -22.58
CA PHE A 1111 52.71 13.79 -22.27
C PHE A 1111 51.54 13.76 -23.25
N SER A 1112 50.97 14.91 -23.62
CA SER A 1112 49.87 14.96 -24.60
C SER A 1112 50.26 14.40 -25.98
N LEU A 1113 51.53 14.51 -26.37
CA LEU A 1113 52.03 13.92 -27.61
C LEU A 1113 52.21 12.40 -27.46
N LEU A 1114 52.70 11.96 -26.29
CA LEU A 1114 52.88 10.54 -25.99
C LEU A 1114 51.53 9.81 -25.84
N ASP A 1115 50.49 10.47 -25.33
CA ASP A 1115 49.13 9.94 -25.27
C ASP A 1115 48.58 9.68 -26.67
N GLU A 1116 48.81 10.59 -27.63
CA GLU A 1116 48.46 10.33 -29.04
C GLU A 1116 49.26 9.17 -29.64
N VAL A 1117 50.51 8.93 -29.19
CA VAL A 1117 51.28 7.74 -29.58
C VAL A 1117 50.66 6.47 -28.98
N VAL A 1118 50.19 6.51 -27.73
CA VAL A 1118 49.47 5.39 -27.08
C VAL A 1118 48.20 5.07 -27.87
N GLU A 1119 47.36 6.07 -28.12
CA GLU A 1119 46.12 5.93 -28.89
C GLU A 1119 46.40 5.33 -30.27
N THR A 1120 47.43 5.81 -30.98
CA THR A 1120 47.84 5.26 -32.27
C THR A 1120 48.25 3.79 -32.16
N LEU A 1121 48.98 3.38 -31.11
CA LEU A 1121 49.43 2.00 -30.94
C LEU A 1121 48.31 1.04 -30.46
N MET A 1122 47.33 1.55 -29.73
CA MET A 1122 46.12 0.80 -29.33
C MET A 1122 45.20 0.57 -30.54
N ASN A 1123 44.96 1.60 -31.35
CA ASN A 1123 44.12 1.52 -32.54
C ASN A 1123 44.75 0.73 -33.70
N HIS A 1124 46.05 0.44 -33.62
CA HIS A 1124 46.79 -0.35 -34.61
C HIS A 1124 47.43 -1.60 -33.99
N PRO A 1125 46.63 -2.60 -33.58
CA PRO A 1125 47.14 -3.84 -32.98
C PRO A 1125 48.02 -4.64 -33.96
N GLU A 1126 47.89 -4.43 -35.28
CA GLU A 1126 48.72 -5.09 -36.30
C GLU A 1126 50.21 -4.71 -36.22
N LEU A 1127 50.56 -3.65 -35.48
CA LEU A 1127 51.93 -3.26 -35.16
C LEU A 1127 52.46 -4.13 -34.00
N VAL A 1128 52.98 -5.30 -34.35
CA VAL A 1128 53.39 -6.33 -33.39
C VAL A 1128 54.64 -5.94 -32.59
N LEU A 1129 55.58 -5.19 -33.19
CA LEU A 1129 56.78 -4.73 -32.49
C LEU A 1129 57.24 -3.36 -32.99
N VAL A 1130 57.41 -2.41 -32.07
CA VAL A 1130 57.89 -1.05 -32.33
C VAL A 1130 59.13 -0.74 -31.49
N GLU A 1131 60.21 -0.29 -32.15
CA GLU A 1131 61.45 0.17 -31.53
C GLU A 1131 61.38 1.67 -31.24
N VAL A 1132 61.41 2.05 -29.96
CA VAL A 1132 61.59 3.42 -29.47
C VAL A 1132 63.08 3.76 -29.52
N GLN A 1133 63.45 4.68 -30.41
CA GLN A 1133 64.84 5.08 -30.65
C GLN A 1133 65.15 6.42 -29.98
N GLY A 1134 66.14 6.44 -29.09
CA GLY A 1134 66.65 7.67 -28.48
C GLY A 1134 67.91 8.17 -29.18
N HIS A 1135 67.99 9.47 -29.47
CA HIS A 1135 69.17 10.11 -30.09
C HIS A 1135 69.63 11.34 -29.29
N THR A 1136 70.95 11.59 -29.29
CA THR A 1136 71.57 12.80 -28.70
C THR A 1136 72.27 13.63 -29.77
N ASP A 1137 72.69 14.84 -29.41
CA ASP A 1137 73.56 15.68 -30.24
C ASP A 1137 75.06 15.35 -30.05
N ASP A 1138 75.93 16.13 -30.70
CA ASP A 1138 77.41 15.98 -30.69
C ASP A 1138 78.08 16.44 -29.38
N GLN A 1139 77.30 16.84 -28.36
CA GLN A 1139 77.84 17.34 -27.11
C GLN A 1139 77.85 16.21 -26.07
N GLY A 1140 79.05 15.87 -25.59
CA GLY A 1140 79.24 14.82 -24.59
C GLY A 1140 80.37 13.88 -24.96
N ARG A 1141 80.57 12.84 -24.16
CA ARG A 1141 81.40 11.69 -24.54
C ARG A 1141 80.48 10.62 -25.12
N ASP A 1142 80.92 9.88 -26.13
CA ASP A 1142 80.13 8.84 -26.79
C ASP A 1142 79.47 7.88 -25.78
N ALA A 1143 80.25 7.39 -24.81
CA ALA A 1143 79.76 6.48 -23.76
C ALA A 1143 78.68 7.11 -22.85
N TYR A 1144 78.72 8.44 -22.67
CA TYR A 1144 77.71 9.17 -21.92
C TYR A 1144 76.43 9.34 -22.76
N ASN A 1145 76.60 9.72 -24.02
CA ASN A 1145 75.52 9.94 -24.99
C ASN A 1145 74.76 8.64 -25.33
N ASP A 1146 75.48 7.53 -25.45
CA ASP A 1146 74.90 6.18 -25.58
C ASP A 1146 74.06 5.82 -24.33
N GLY A 1147 74.55 6.11 -23.13
CA GLY A 1147 73.82 5.86 -21.89
C GLY A 1147 72.58 6.75 -21.71
N LEU A 1148 72.68 8.04 -22.03
CA LEU A 1148 71.58 9.00 -21.91
C LEU A 1148 70.45 8.72 -22.90
N SER A 1149 70.80 8.45 -24.17
CA SER A 1149 69.80 8.07 -25.19
C SER A 1149 69.07 6.77 -24.85
N GLN A 1150 69.76 5.77 -24.30
CA GLN A 1150 69.12 4.52 -23.86
C GLN A 1150 68.12 4.77 -22.74
N ARG A 1151 68.49 5.55 -21.71
CA ARG A 1151 67.57 5.87 -20.60
C ARG A 1151 66.35 6.66 -21.06
N ARG A 1152 66.52 7.60 -21.99
CA ARG A 1152 65.40 8.35 -22.60
C ARG A 1152 64.45 7.47 -23.40
N ALA A 1153 64.98 6.55 -24.21
CA ALA A 1153 64.16 5.58 -24.92
C ALA A 1153 63.39 4.67 -23.95
N GLU A 1154 64.02 4.25 -22.84
CA GLU A 1154 63.39 3.44 -21.80
C GLU A 1154 62.32 4.22 -21.03
N ALA A 1155 62.54 5.51 -20.76
CA ALA A 1155 61.56 6.37 -20.10
C ALA A 1155 60.29 6.53 -20.94
N VAL A 1156 60.44 6.73 -22.25
CA VAL A 1156 59.30 6.77 -23.19
C VAL A 1156 58.60 5.42 -23.26
N ARG A 1157 59.35 4.31 -23.39
CA ARG A 1157 58.77 2.96 -23.35
C ARG A 1157 57.98 2.71 -22.06
N ARG A 1158 58.53 3.10 -20.89
CA ARG A 1158 57.86 2.93 -19.60
C ARG A 1158 56.55 3.69 -19.53
N TYR A 1159 56.52 4.93 -20.04
CA TYR A 1159 55.31 5.71 -20.14
C TYR A 1159 54.24 4.98 -20.98
N LEU A 1160 54.59 4.55 -22.20
CA LEU A 1160 53.65 3.84 -23.08
C LEU A 1160 53.13 2.53 -22.46
N VAL A 1161 53.97 1.80 -21.72
CA VAL A 1161 53.55 0.58 -21.00
C VAL A 1161 52.60 0.91 -19.85
N GLN A 1162 52.90 1.94 -19.07
CA GLN A 1162 52.05 2.37 -17.96
C GLN A 1162 50.67 2.87 -18.46
N SER A 1163 50.63 3.44 -19.67
CA SER A 1163 49.41 3.85 -20.35
C SER A 1163 48.69 2.70 -21.09
N GLY A 1164 49.07 1.43 -20.88
CA GLY A 1164 48.30 0.26 -21.33
C GLY A 1164 48.84 -0.47 -22.57
N ILE A 1165 50.00 -0.11 -23.13
CA ILE A 1165 50.61 -0.87 -24.24
C ILE A 1165 51.39 -2.08 -23.72
N ASP A 1166 51.09 -3.27 -24.24
CA ASP A 1166 51.80 -4.51 -23.89
C ASP A 1166 53.34 -4.34 -24.00
N PRO A 1167 54.11 -4.60 -22.92
CA PRO A 1167 55.57 -4.54 -22.90
C PRO A 1167 56.26 -5.33 -24.01
N ALA A 1168 55.64 -6.41 -24.50
CA ALA A 1168 56.15 -7.27 -25.57
C ALA A 1168 56.11 -6.58 -26.96
N ARG A 1169 55.24 -5.57 -27.13
CA ARG A 1169 55.11 -4.79 -28.37
C ARG A 1169 56.15 -3.67 -28.50
N LEU A 1170 56.93 -3.40 -27.44
CA LEU A 1170 57.83 -2.24 -27.38
C LEU A 1170 59.27 -2.62 -27.03
N GLN A 1171 60.22 -2.16 -27.85
CA GLN A 1171 61.66 -2.28 -27.61
C GLN A 1171 62.30 -0.89 -27.50
N ALA A 1172 63.10 -0.61 -26.46
CA ALA A 1172 63.81 0.66 -26.33
C ALA A 1172 65.29 0.56 -26.70
N LYS A 1173 65.80 1.51 -27.50
CA LYS A 1173 67.20 1.51 -27.93
C LYS A 1173 67.81 2.91 -28.08
N GLY A 1174 68.94 3.13 -27.42
CA GLY A 1174 69.74 4.35 -27.52
C GLY A 1174 70.77 4.26 -28.63
N TYR A 1175 70.83 5.28 -29.49
CA TYR A 1175 71.80 5.39 -30.58
C TYR A 1175 72.88 6.46 -30.32
N GLY A 1176 72.78 7.20 -29.22
CA GLY A 1176 73.66 8.32 -28.91
C GLY A 1176 73.74 9.32 -30.07
N GLU A 1177 74.94 9.80 -30.35
CA GLU A 1177 75.23 10.71 -31.47
C GLU A 1177 75.57 9.97 -32.79
N ARG A 1178 75.59 8.64 -32.77
CA ARG A 1178 76.14 7.81 -33.88
C ARG A 1178 75.24 7.76 -35.11
N ALA A 1179 73.99 8.20 -34.98
CA ALA A 1179 73.00 8.27 -36.07
C ALA A 1179 72.38 9.69 -36.16
N PRO A 1180 73.15 10.70 -36.61
CA PRO A 1180 72.66 12.07 -36.71
C PRO A 1180 71.71 12.22 -37.90
N LEU A 1181 70.55 12.84 -37.68
CA LEU A 1181 69.58 13.21 -38.71
C LEU A 1181 70.12 14.39 -39.55
N MET A 1182 70.73 15.37 -38.89
CA MET A 1182 71.38 16.52 -39.53
C MET A 1182 72.87 16.55 -39.14
N PRO A 1183 73.80 16.24 -40.07
CA PRO A 1183 75.23 16.33 -39.80
C PRO A 1183 75.66 17.79 -39.59
N GLY A 1184 76.42 18.05 -38.53
CA GLY A 1184 76.94 19.39 -38.23
C GLY A 1184 76.94 19.70 -36.74
N THR A 1185 77.41 20.89 -36.38
CA THR A 1185 77.53 21.36 -34.99
C THR A 1185 76.77 22.67 -34.74
N SER A 1186 75.88 23.07 -35.67
CA SER A 1186 74.98 24.21 -35.47
C SER A 1186 73.89 23.88 -34.46
N GLU A 1187 73.31 24.89 -33.81
CA GLU A 1187 72.23 24.65 -32.84
C GLU A 1187 71.01 23.99 -33.50
N ASP A 1188 70.69 24.35 -34.75
CA ASP A 1188 69.62 23.70 -35.51
C ASP A 1188 69.90 22.20 -35.75
N ALA A 1189 71.17 21.83 -36.02
CA ALA A 1189 71.57 20.43 -36.18
C ALA A 1189 71.50 19.68 -34.85
N ARG A 1190 71.92 20.31 -33.74
CA ARG A 1190 71.83 19.73 -32.40
C ARG A 1190 70.38 19.53 -31.96
N ALA A 1191 69.54 20.53 -32.14
CA ALA A 1191 68.12 20.47 -31.83
C ALA A 1191 67.35 19.45 -32.70
N ALA A 1192 67.80 19.19 -33.92
CA ALA A 1192 67.26 18.12 -34.77
C ALA A 1192 67.75 16.73 -34.33
N ASN A 1193 68.99 16.61 -33.84
CA ASN A 1193 69.56 15.33 -33.43
C ASN A 1193 69.11 14.87 -32.03
N ARG A 1194 68.76 15.79 -31.12
CA ARG A 1194 68.08 15.51 -29.84
C ARG A 1194 66.61 15.13 -30.11
N ARG A 1195 66.33 13.86 -30.35
CA ARG A 1195 64.98 13.39 -30.72
C ARG A 1195 64.70 11.97 -30.25
N VAL A 1196 63.41 11.61 -30.29
CA VAL A 1196 62.91 10.25 -30.14
C VAL A 1196 62.20 9.88 -31.45
N GLU A 1197 62.42 8.67 -31.95
CA GLU A 1197 61.72 8.13 -33.12
C GLU A 1197 61.09 6.78 -32.78
N PHE A 1198 60.05 6.39 -33.51
CA PHE A 1198 59.37 5.10 -33.36
C PHE A 1198 59.44 4.34 -34.69
N HIS A 1199 60.10 3.19 -34.69
CA HIS A 1199 60.30 2.35 -35.89
C HIS A 1199 59.55 1.03 -35.75
N ILE A 1200 58.79 0.65 -36.76
CA ILE A 1200 58.02 -0.59 -36.78
C ILE A 1200 58.95 -1.72 -37.22
N LEU A 1201 59.18 -2.70 -36.34
CA LEU A 1201 60.07 -3.84 -36.60
C LEU A 1201 59.34 -5.07 -37.17
N SER A 1202 58.05 -5.24 -36.86
CA SER A 1202 57.23 -6.32 -37.43
C SER A 1202 55.75 -5.98 -37.45
N ARG A 1203 55.06 -6.40 -38.51
CA ARG A 1203 53.59 -6.34 -38.66
C ARG A 1203 53.00 -7.76 -38.69
N GLU A 1204 51.75 -7.91 -38.27
CA GLU A 1204 51.05 -9.21 -38.19
C GLU A 1204 51.03 -9.97 -39.53
N ASN A 1205 50.90 -9.27 -40.66
CA ASN A 1205 50.89 -9.85 -42.01
C ASN A 1205 52.27 -10.27 -42.56
N GLU A 1206 53.35 -10.16 -41.77
CA GLU A 1206 54.72 -10.50 -42.19
C GLU A 1206 55.33 -11.70 -41.42
N ARG A 1207 54.52 -12.44 -40.64
CA ARG A 1207 54.92 -13.67 -39.96
C ARG A 1207 54.69 -14.94 -40.77
#